data_AF-A0A6G2U3N0-F1
#
_entry.id   AF-A0A6G2U3N0-F1
#
_cell.length_a   1.000
_cell.length_b   1.000
_cell.length_c   1.000
_cell.angle_alpha   90.00
_cell.angle_beta   90.00
_cell.angle_gamma   90.00
#
_symmetry.space_group_name_H-M   'P 1'
#
loop_
_entity.id
_entity.type
_entity.pdbx_description
1 polymer ?
#
loop_
_entity_poly.entity_id
_entity_poly.type
_entity_poly.pdbx_seq_one_letter_code
_entity_poly.pdbx_strand_id
1 'polypeptide(L)'
;MERTKPETADTTPDAGAAPRAAAGGPVGGFRYSAADEEKRRAVRRMKTLATGLLLAVAVVYVLATWAKSAGAGGWAGFVAAAAEAGMVGALADWFAVTALFKRPLGLPIPHTAIIPNKKDQLGQSLGDFVGENFLSGEVVRGRLRSVGIGRRLGAWLAEPKNADRVTAELSTALRGALTVLRDSDVQAVVGEAITRRADAQEIAPGIGGMLEKIVAEGGHKRVVDLVCTRAHDWLVEHGDSVMTAVSGGAPGWTPRFVDRKVGDRVYKELMRFVTEMRDMPDHPARGAIDRFLRDFAGDLQSDPDTRARVERLKSEVLGRGEVQDLIASAWGSVRAMIVAAAEDERSELRLRVRAALLSLGQRLSGDGRLQNKVDGWLEGAAVYVVTTYQGEITSLITDTVAGWDAEHTSKKIEAHIGRDLQFIRINGTVVGALAGLCIYAVSQAVGGRSGGWPPPCPPSASPAGSPPPLVAWARRAYGARVRERIPVVVQGRRVRRSPVARVLWTGAELAVTLGVVLLLLVVHQLWWTNRQAWDEARDRVTRLERQWDTGRPPGPGPGGAPGSGDGPVDGARTPPGGAPARPAARTPAAPPPGLAYAVLRIPRIGVTAPVAQGIGKAAVLDRGYVGHYPRTAQPGATGNVALAGHRNTHGEPFRHLDRLRPGDTVRIDTADARYTYVVRQILPRTTPGDGTVIADVPHSTTHPAYRFTAPDAYLTLTTCTPEFTSTYRMVVWAVLRSTQSR
;
A
#
# COMPACT_ATOMS: atom_id res chain seq x y z
N MET A 1 30.05 7.04 75.29
CA MET A 1 31.41 7.34 74.80
C MET A 1 31.28 7.76 73.35
N GLU A 2 31.79 8.94 73.03
CA GLU A 2 31.75 9.60 71.73
C GLU A 2 32.36 8.77 70.59
N ARG A 3 31.85 9.10 69.38
CA ARG A 3 32.52 9.18 68.07
C ARG A 3 33.75 8.28 67.85
N THR A 4 33.72 7.54 66.75
CA THR A 4 34.61 7.84 65.60
C THR A 4 34.22 7.03 64.37
N LYS A 5 33.85 7.74 63.31
CA LYS A 5 33.85 7.27 61.92
C LYS A 5 35.23 7.58 61.35
N PRO A 6 35.90 6.65 60.65
CA PRO A 6 36.91 7.00 59.67
C PRO A 6 36.43 6.63 58.25
N GLU A 7 36.27 7.68 57.45
CA GLU A 7 36.89 7.86 56.13
C GLU A 7 37.60 6.63 55.51
N THR A 8 37.10 6.17 54.36
CA THR A 8 37.92 5.48 53.35
C THR A 8 37.62 6.04 51.97
N ALA A 9 38.72 6.41 51.31
CA ALA A 9 38.84 7.22 50.12
C ALA A 9 38.12 6.66 48.88
N ASP A 10 37.50 7.60 48.16
CA ASP A 10 37.10 7.50 46.77
C ASP A 10 38.37 7.48 45.89
N THR A 11 38.57 6.40 45.14
CA THR A 11 39.60 6.31 44.10
C THR A 11 38.95 5.78 42.82
N THR A 12 38.40 6.73 42.06
CA THR A 12 38.01 6.55 40.66
C THR A 12 39.28 6.53 39.80
N PRO A 13 39.54 5.50 38.97
CA PRO A 13 40.61 5.57 38.00
C PRO A 13 40.17 6.41 36.80
N ASP A 14 40.98 7.44 36.53
CA ASP A 14 40.97 8.34 35.39
C ASP A 14 41.11 7.55 34.08
N ALA A 15 39.96 7.25 33.45
CA ALA A 15 39.91 6.76 32.08
C ALA A 15 39.92 7.98 31.16
N GLY A 16 41.07 8.16 30.49
CA GLY A 16 41.37 9.26 29.58
C GLY A 16 40.19 9.63 28.69
N ALA A 17 39.94 10.95 28.65
CA ALA A 17 38.97 11.61 27.82
C ALA A 17 39.13 11.22 26.33
N ALA A 18 38.41 10.20 25.91
CA ALA A 18 38.01 10.05 24.52
C ALA A 18 37.13 11.26 24.17
N PRO A 19 37.35 11.94 23.03
CA PRO A 19 36.50 13.05 22.66
C PRO A 19 35.08 12.51 22.52
N ARG A 20 34.16 13.05 23.30
CA ARG A 20 32.71 12.87 23.11
C ARG A 20 32.42 13.23 21.66
N ALA A 21 32.32 12.21 20.81
CA ALA A 21 31.76 12.36 19.49
C ALA A 21 30.33 12.86 19.69
N ALA A 22 30.11 14.13 19.34
CA ALA A 22 28.79 14.70 19.23
C ALA A 22 28.01 13.87 18.18
N ALA A 23 27.28 12.86 18.64
CA ALA A 23 26.31 12.13 17.84
C ALA A 23 25.06 12.99 17.68
N GLY A 24 25.21 14.03 16.87
CA GLY A 24 24.18 14.96 16.43
C GLY A 24 24.60 15.62 15.11
N GLY A 25 25.39 14.91 14.29
CA GLY A 25 25.72 15.34 12.94
C GLY A 25 24.48 15.23 12.03
N PRO A 26 24.24 16.19 11.12
CA PRO A 26 23.11 16.12 10.21
C PRO A 26 23.19 14.83 9.39
N VAL A 27 22.13 14.02 9.49
CA VAL A 27 21.97 12.76 8.76
C VAL A 27 22.08 13.04 7.27
N GLY A 28 23.10 12.46 6.63
CA GLY A 28 23.16 12.24 5.18
C GLY A 28 23.00 13.49 4.30
N GLY A 29 24.03 14.33 4.22
CA GLY A 29 24.10 15.34 3.17
C GLY A 29 23.95 14.70 1.78
N PHE A 30 22.87 15.03 1.07
CA PHE A 30 22.62 14.63 -0.31
C PHE A 30 23.87 14.84 -1.18
N ARG A 31 24.52 13.76 -1.62
CA ARG A 31 25.60 13.86 -2.62
C ARG A 31 25.00 14.06 -4.00
N TYR A 32 25.54 15.01 -4.77
CA TYR A 32 25.17 15.19 -6.17
C TYR A 32 25.66 13.98 -6.96
N SER A 33 24.76 13.32 -7.67
CA SER A 33 25.15 12.32 -8.66
C SER A 33 25.69 13.01 -9.92
N ALA A 34 26.45 12.29 -10.76
CA ALA A 34 26.89 12.79 -12.06
C ALA A 34 25.70 13.26 -12.94
N ALA A 35 24.56 12.59 -12.82
CA ALA A 35 23.32 12.96 -13.51
C ALA A 35 22.73 14.30 -12.98
N ASP A 36 22.88 14.61 -11.70
CA ASP A 36 22.42 15.89 -11.14
C ASP A 36 23.27 17.06 -11.66
N GLU A 37 24.58 16.85 -11.87
CA GLU A 37 25.47 17.87 -12.40
C GLU A 37 25.21 18.16 -13.88
N GLU A 38 24.90 17.14 -14.69
CA GLU A 38 24.49 17.32 -16.08
C GLU A 38 23.21 18.14 -16.20
N LYS A 39 22.21 17.84 -15.36
CA LYS A 39 20.96 18.62 -15.28
C LYS A 39 21.23 20.08 -14.91
N ARG A 40 22.13 20.34 -13.96
CA ARG A 40 22.54 21.71 -13.59
C ARG A 40 23.18 22.47 -14.74
N ARG A 41 24.07 21.82 -15.50
CA ARG A 41 24.66 22.41 -16.70
C ARG A 41 23.59 22.76 -17.73
N ALA A 42 22.60 21.88 -17.93
CA ALA A 42 21.47 22.15 -18.81
C ALA A 42 20.64 23.37 -18.36
N VAL A 43 20.34 23.49 -17.06
CA VAL A 43 19.65 24.67 -16.50
C VAL A 43 20.47 25.95 -16.70
N ARG A 44 21.79 25.91 -16.47
CA ARG A 44 22.67 27.07 -16.69
C ARG A 44 22.65 27.55 -18.16
N ARG A 45 22.79 26.63 -19.12
CA ARG A 45 22.70 26.96 -20.56
C ARG A 45 21.36 27.59 -20.93
N MET A 46 20.26 27.09 -20.36
CA MET A 46 18.95 27.66 -20.65
C MET A 46 18.76 29.04 -20.01
N LYS A 47 19.29 29.26 -18.79
CA LYS A 47 19.31 30.59 -18.16
C LYS A 47 20.12 31.61 -18.94
N THR A 48 21.25 31.20 -19.52
CA THR A 48 22.05 32.07 -20.40
C THR A 48 21.30 32.40 -21.68
N LEU A 49 20.61 31.43 -22.28
CA LEU A 49 19.79 31.66 -23.48
C LEU A 49 18.63 32.62 -23.19
N ALA A 50 17.86 32.38 -22.13
CA ALA A 50 16.72 33.23 -21.77
C ALA A 50 17.15 34.66 -21.39
N THR A 51 18.27 34.81 -20.68
CA THR A 51 18.84 36.14 -20.37
C THR A 51 19.40 36.81 -21.63
N GLY A 52 20.03 36.06 -22.52
CA GLY A 52 20.50 36.55 -23.81
C GLY A 52 19.36 37.06 -24.69
N LEU A 53 18.23 36.34 -24.73
CA LEU A 53 17.04 36.78 -25.45
C LEU A 53 16.45 38.09 -24.87
N LEU A 54 16.40 38.23 -23.53
CA LEU A 54 15.98 39.48 -22.90
C LEU A 54 16.88 40.65 -23.31
N LEU A 55 18.20 40.46 -23.29
CA LEU A 55 19.16 41.48 -23.72
C LEU A 55 19.00 41.81 -25.20
N ALA A 56 18.79 40.81 -26.06
CA ALA A 56 18.57 41.02 -27.48
C ALA A 56 17.30 41.87 -27.73
N VAL A 57 16.19 41.57 -27.04
CA VAL A 57 14.97 42.36 -27.14
C VAL A 57 15.15 43.78 -26.59
N ALA A 58 15.94 43.96 -25.52
CA ALA A 58 16.30 45.29 -25.03
C ALA A 58 17.10 46.10 -26.06
N VAL A 59 18.06 45.47 -26.75
CA VAL A 59 18.81 46.12 -27.85
C VAL A 59 17.88 46.47 -29.00
N VAL A 60 16.98 45.57 -29.41
CA VAL A 60 15.97 45.84 -30.45
C VAL A 60 15.09 47.01 -30.05
N TYR A 61 14.65 47.10 -28.79
CA TYR A 61 13.88 48.23 -28.28
C TYR A 61 14.65 49.55 -28.40
N VAL A 62 15.91 49.60 -27.97
CA VAL A 62 16.75 50.80 -28.06
C VAL A 62 16.96 51.22 -29.51
N LEU A 63 17.31 50.28 -30.39
CA LEU A 63 17.53 50.55 -31.82
C LEU A 63 16.23 50.99 -32.52
N ALA A 64 15.09 50.36 -32.22
CA ALA A 64 13.81 50.74 -32.78
C ALA A 64 13.36 52.12 -32.29
N THR A 65 13.61 52.45 -31.03
CA THR A 65 13.32 53.76 -30.45
C THR A 65 14.20 54.84 -31.08
N TRP A 66 15.49 54.55 -31.31
CA TRP A 66 16.41 55.43 -32.01
C TRP A 66 16.05 55.61 -33.49
N ALA A 67 15.69 54.54 -34.20
CA ALA A 67 15.23 54.61 -35.58
C ALA A 67 13.93 55.43 -35.71
N LYS A 68 13.03 55.29 -34.73
CA LYS A 68 11.81 56.12 -34.63
C LYS A 68 12.15 57.60 -34.44
N SER A 69 13.12 57.95 -33.59
CA SER A 69 13.53 59.34 -33.39
C SER A 69 14.32 59.91 -34.57
N ALA A 70 15.02 59.06 -35.33
CA ALA A 70 15.72 59.43 -36.56
C ALA A 70 14.80 59.54 -37.80
N GLY A 71 13.49 59.32 -37.65
CA GLY A 71 12.50 59.50 -38.73
C GLY A 71 12.31 58.29 -39.66
N ALA A 72 12.72 57.08 -39.26
CA ALA A 72 12.71 55.89 -40.12
C ALA A 72 11.31 55.32 -40.48
N GLY A 73 10.22 56.04 -40.25
CA GLY A 73 8.85 55.63 -40.61
C GLY A 73 8.07 54.86 -39.54
N GLY A 74 6.79 54.58 -39.81
CA GLY A 74 5.83 54.04 -38.84
C GLY A 74 6.12 52.62 -38.32
N TRP A 75 6.82 51.80 -39.11
CA TRP A 75 7.18 50.42 -38.74
C TRP A 75 8.08 50.34 -37.49
N ALA A 76 8.93 51.35 -37.26
CA ALA A 76 9.79 51.43 -36.08
C ALA A 76 8.98 51.52 -34.78
N GLY A 77 7.78 52.13 -34.82
CA GLY A 77 6.86 52.17 -33.69
C GLY A 77 6.27 50.81 -33.31
N PHE A 78 5.93 49.99 -34.32
CA PHE A 78 5.43 48.63 -34.10
C PHE A 78 6.50 47.72 -33.49
N VAL A 79 7.74 47.83 -33.98
CA VAL A 79 8.87 47.06 -33.45
C VAL A 79 9.24 47.51 -32.03
N ALA A 80 9.23 48.82 -31.76
CA ALA A 80 9.50 49.34 -30.41
C ALA A 80 8.44 48.86 -29.40
N ALA A 81 7.15 48.93 -29.74
CA ALA A 81 6.07 48.48 -28.85
C ALA A 81 6.09 46.95 -28.61
N ALA A 82 6.40 46.17 -29.65
CA ALA A 82 6.59 44.73 -29.51
C ALA A 82 7.81 44.42 -28.61
N ALA A 83 8.94 45.09 -28.83
CA ALA A 83 10.14 44.87 -28.04
C ALA A 83 9.96 45.31 -26.57
N GLU A 84 9.28 46.43 -26.31
CA GLU A 84 8.95 46.92 -24.98
C GLU A 84 8.10 45.91 -24.20
N ALA A 85 6.97 45.48 -24.79
CA ALA A 85 6.08 44.53 -24.16
C ALA A 85 6.71 43.14 -23.99
N GLY A 86 7.51 42.70 -24.96
CA GLY A 86 8.30 41.46 -24.85
C GLY A 86 9.32 41.52 -23.71
N MET A 87 10.00 42.65 -23.54
CA MET A 87 10.93 42.87 -22.43
C MET A 87 10.23 42.85 -21.07
N VAL A 88 9.07 43.52 -20.96
CA VAL A 88 8.26 43.53 -19.74
C VAL A 88 7.77 42.11 -19.39
N GLY A 89 7.25 41.36 -20.37
CA GLY A 89 6.83 39.97 -20.16
C GLY A 89 7.98 39.08 -19.68
N ALA A 90 9.15 39.19 -20.31
CA ALA A 90 10.35 38.46 -19.93
C ALA A 90 10.89 38.81 -18.53
N LEU A 91 10.73 40.07 -18.09
CA LEU A 91 11.10 40.53 -16.75
C LEU A 91 10.10 40.06 -15.68
N ALA A 92 8.80 40.09 -15.97
CA ALA A 92 7.75 39.60 -15.08
C ALA A 92 7.93 38.10 -14.79
N ASP A 93 8.14 37.31 -15.84
CA ASP A 93 8.37 35.86 -15.69
C ASP A 93 9.70 35.56 -15.00
N TRP A 94 10.75 36.36 -15.25
CA TRP A 94 12.01 36.25 -14.51
C TRP A 94 11.78 36.45 -13.00
N PHE A 95 11.01 37.47 -12.63
CA PHE A 95 10.69 37.73 -11.22
C PHE A 95 9.93 36.56 -10.61
N ALA A 96 8.88 36.07 -11.27
CA ALA A 96 8.05 34.96 -10.78
C ALA A 96 8.86 33.66 -10.59
N VAL A 97 9.64 33.25 -11.59
CA VAL A 97 10.47 32.03 -11.52
C VAL A 97 11.56 32.19 -10.47
N THR A 98 12.19 33.36 -10.36
CA THR A 98 13.22 33.60 -9.34
C THR A 98 12.61 33.55 -7.94
N ALA A 99 11.45 34.19 -7.73
CA ALA A 99 10.72 34.20 -6.46
C ALA A 99 10.26 32.80 -6.02
N LEU A 100 10.15 31.83 -6.93
CA LEU A 100 9.84 30.45 -6.56
C LEU A 100 11.00 29.77 -5.79
N PHE A 101 12.24 29.99 -6.21
CA PHE A 101 13.43 29.29 -5.66
C PHE A 101 14.29 30.14 -4.73
N LYS A 102 14.34 31.46 -4.95
CA LYS A 102 15.28 32.39 -4.30
C LYS A 102 14.63 33.76 -4.08
N ARG A 103 15.33 34.61 -3.33
CA ARG A 103 14.99 36.03 -3.21
C ARG A 103 15.53 36.78 -4.44
N PRO A 104 14.69 37.50 -5.20
CA PRO A 104 15.16 38.26 -6.36
C PRO A 104 16.13 39.36 -5.90
N LEU A 105 17.28 39.46 -6.58
CA LEU A 105 18.39 40.38 -6.23
C LEU A 105 18.91 40.26 -4.77
N GLY A 106 18.55 39.18 -4.05
CA GLY A 106 18.88 39.01 -2.63
C GLY A 106 18.04 39.86 -1.66
N LEU A 107 17.06 40.61 -2.15
CA LEU A 107 16.25 41.51 -1.32
C LEU A 107 15.21 40.72 -0.49
N PRO A 108 14.96 41.08 0.78
CA PRO A 108 13.97 40.42 1.65
C PRO A 108 12.53 40.84 1.29
N ILE A 109 12.09 40.49 0.08
CA ILE A 109 10.71 40.73 -0.36
C ILE A 109 9.80 39.66 0.26
N PRO A 110 8.69 40.04 0.92
CA PRO A 110 7.76 39.08 1.50
C PRO A 110 7.17 38.18 0.40
N HIS A 111 6.86 36.92 0.73
CA HIS A 111 6.30 35.92 -0.19
C HIS A 111 7.22 35.53 -1.38
N THR A 112 8.54 35.64 -1.23
CA THR A 112 9.54 35.10 -2.17
C THR A 112 10.28 33.90 -1.57
N ALA A 113 11.07 33.20 -2.39
CA ALA A 113 11.66 31.90 -2.06
C ALA A 113 10.60 30.90 -1.56
N ILE A 114 9.52 30.72 -2.34
CA ILE A 114 8.34 29.95 -1.95
C ILE A 114 8.70 28.50 -1.61
N ILE A 115 9.46 27.81 -2.47
CA ILE A 115 9.82 26.39 -2.26
C ILE A 115 10.60 26.18 -0.96
N PRO A 116 11.71 26.89 -0.68
CA PRO A 116 12.43 26.70 0.57
C PRO A 116 11.59 27.09 1.79
N ASN A 117 10.78 28.16 1.72
CA ASN A 117 9.93 28.59 2.84
C ASN A 117 8.73 27.67 3.09
N LYS A 118 8.31 26.86 2.10
CA LYS A 118 7.18 25.94 2.18
C LYS A 118 7.60 24.47 2.22
N LYS A 119 8.90 24.18 2.39
CA LYS A 119 9.44 22.80 2.41
C LYS A 119 8.67 21.89 3.37
N ASP A 120 8.47 22.33 4.60
CA ASP A 120 7.87 21.47 5.63
C ASP A 120 6.39 21.21 5.34
N GLN A 121 5.68 22.21 4.84
CA GLN A 121 4.29 22.06 4.37
C GLN A 121 4.21 21.07 3.20
N LEU A 122 5.15 21.13 2.24
CA LEU A 122 5.23 20.17 1.14
C LEU A 122 5.56 18.76 1.64
N GLY A 123 6.40 18.64 2.68
CA GLY A 123 6.72 17.38 3.35
C GLY A 123 5.50 16.75 4.01
N GLN A 124 4.73 17.54 4.75
CA GLN A 124 3.45 17.11 5.35
C GLN A 124 2.47 16.64 4.28
N SER A 125 2.23 17.46 3.24
CA SER A 125 1.32 17.08 2.15
C SER A 125 1.77 15.81 1.41
N LEU A 126 3.08 15.59 1.27
CA LEU A 126 3.62 14.36 0.68
C LEU A 126 3.42 13.15 1.60
N GLY A 127 3.61 13.33 2.91
CA GLY A 127 3.33 12.32 3.92
C GLY A 127 1.85 11.90 3.90
N ASP A 128 0.95 12.88 4.00
CA ASP A 128 -0.50 12.66 3.96
C ASP A 128 -0.91 11.94 2.67
N PHE A 129 -0.38 12.40 1.53
CA PHE A 129 -0.63 11.78 0.24
C PHE A 129 -0.19 10.31 0.20
N VAL A 130 1.00 9.98 0.73
CA VAL A 130 1.49 8.60 0.78
C VAL A 130 0.63 7.75 1.72
N GLY A 131 0.29 8.28 2.89
CA GLY A 131 -0.61 7.62 3.83
C GLY A 131 -1.96 7.28 3.21
N GLU A 132 -2.64 8.26 2.64
CA GLU A 132 -3.99 8.10 2.09
C GLU A 132 -4.03 7.26 0.80
N ASN A 133 -3.05 7.43 -0.09
CA ASN A 133 -3.12 6.86 -1.44
C ASN A 133 -2.36 5.53 -1.58
N PHE A 134 -1.30 5.31 -0.80
CA PHE A 134 -0.46 4.11 -0.92
C PHE A 134 -0.57 3.17 0.28
N LEU A 135 -0.84 3.70 1.47
CA LEU A 135 -1.02 2.92 2.70
C LEU A 135 -2.50 2.73 3.07
N SER A 136 -3.42 2.86 2.12
CA SER A 136 -4.83 2.55 2.38
C SER A 136 -5.07 1.04 2.40
N GLY A 137 -5.91 0.59 3.34
CA GLY A 137 -6.27 -0.82 3.47
C GLY A 137 -6.82 -1.43 2.17
N GLU A 138 -7.58 -0.65 1.39
CA GLU A 138 -8.14 -1.10 0.10
C GLU A 138 -7.08 -1.31 -0.99
N VAL A 139 -6.08 -0.42 -1.08
CA VAL A 139 -5.00 -0.55 -2.07
C VAL A 139 -4.13 -1.76 -1.73
N VAL A 140 -3.80 -1.94 -0.44
CA VAL A 140 -3.02 -3.07 0.03
C VAL A 140 -3.77 -4.39 -0.20
N ARG A 141 -5.04 -4.45 0.18
CA ARG A 141 -5.94 -5.59 -0.07
C ARG A 141 -6.03 -5.96 -1.54
N GLY A 142 -6.31 -4.98 -2.40
CA GLY A 142 -6.38 -5.19 -3.85
C GLY A 142 -5.07 -5.70 -4.44
N ARG A 143 -3.94 -5.16 -3.97
CA ARG A 143 -2.61 -5.60 -4.43
C ARG A 143 -2.26 -7.01 -3.96
N LEU A 144 -2.52 -7.35 -2.70
CA LEU A 144 -2.26 -8.69 -2.16
C LEU A 144 -3.06 -9.77 -2.90
N ARG A 145 -4.35 -9.51 -3.17
CA ARG A 145 -5.20 -10.41 -3.97
C ARG A 145 -4.66 -10.62 -5.38
N SER A 146 -4.13 -9.57 -6.02
CA SER A 146 -3.58 -9.68 -7.38
C SER A 146 -2.32 -10.55 -7.48
N VAL A 147 -1.59 -10.72 -6.38
CA VAL A 147 -0.34 -11.48 -6.34
C VAL A 147 -0.59 -12.98 -6.16
N GLY A 148 -1.68 -13.37 -5.48
CA GLY A 148 -2.03 -14.76 -5.19
C GLY A 148 -0.96 -15.43 -4.30
N ILE A 149 -0.77 -14.88 -3.10
CA ILE A 149 0.35 -15.22 -2.22
C ILE A 149 0.25 -16.67 -1.74
N GLY A 150 -0.94 -17.15 -1.39
CA GLY A 150 -1.19 -18.52 -0.93
C GLY A 150 -0.68 -19.54 -1.94
N ARG A 151 -1.00 -19.38 -3.23
CA ARG A 151 -0.52 -20.29 -4.28
C ARG A 151 1.00 -20.23 -4.45
N ARG A 152 1.60 -19.03 -4.45
CA ARG A 152 3.06 -18.88 -4.60
C ARG A 152 3.82 -19.43 -3.40
N LEU A 153 3.34 -19.15 -2.20
CA LEU A 153 3.89 -19.65 -0.95
C LEU A 153 3.77 -21.17 -0.89
N GLY A 154 2.63 -21.73 -1.32
CA GLY A 154 2.42 -23.17 -1.42
C GLY A 154 3.42 -23.83 -2.37
N ALA A 155 3.54 -23.30 -3.59
CA ALA A 155 4.52 -23.79 -4.58
C ALA A 155 5.97 -23.67 -4.08
N TRP A 156 6.30 -22.57 -3.41
CA TRP A 156 7.63 -22.35 -2.85
C TRP A 156 7.94 -23.32 -1.69
N LEU A 157 7.01 -23.52 -0.75
CA LEU A 157 7.16 -24.47 0.36
C LEU A 157 7.14 -25.93 -0.07
N ALA A 158 6.51 -26.25 -1.20
CA ALA A 158 6.49 -27.59 -1.77
C ALA A 158 7.87 -28.04 -2.30
N GLU A 159 8.80 -27.11 -2.53
CA GLU A 159 10.18 -27.44 -2.88
C GLU A 159 11.01 -27.82 -1.63
N PRO A 160 11.66 -29.00 -1.61
CA PRO A 160 12.44 -29.47 -0.45
C PRO A 160 13.50 -28.49 0.04
N LYS A 161 14.22 -27.84 -0.87
CA LYS A 161 15.26 -26.86 -0.52
C LYS A 161 14.72 -25.66 0.27
N ASN A 162 13.50 -25.21 -0.04
CA ASN A 162 12.89 -24.07 0.63
C ASN A 162 12.32 -24.47 1.99
N ALA A 163 11.69 -25.64 2.09
CA ALA A 163 11.27 -26.20 3.37
C ALA A 163 12.47 -26.40 4.32
N ASP A 164 13.62 -26.82 3.80
CA ASP A 164 14.86 -26.96 4.58
C ASP A 164 15.37 -25.61 5.09
N ARG A 165 15.32 -24.57 4.25
CA ARG A 165 15.71 -23.20 4.63
C ARG A 165 14.78 -22.62 5.70
N VAL A 166 13.47 -22.72 5.52
CA VAL A 166 12.47 -22.27 6.51
C VAL A 166 12.67 -22.99 7.83
N THR A 167 12.90 -24.31 7.79
CA THR A 167 13.16 -25.10 8.99
C THR A 167 14.43 -24.63 9.72
N ALA A 168 15.51 -24.34 8.99
CA ALA A 168 16.76 -23.84 9.57
C ALA A 168 16.60 -22.45 10.23
N GLU A 169 15.90 -21.54 9.56
CA GLU A 169 15.61 -20.20 10.09
C GLU A 169 14.69 -20.27 11.32
N LEU A 170 13.65 -21.12 11.29
CA LEU A 170 12.78 -21.38 12.44
C LEU A 170 13.54 -21.95 13.63
N SER A 171 14.44 -22.91 13.42
CA SER A 171 15.29 -23.44 14.50
C SER A 171 16.20 -22.37 15.10
N THR A 172 16.78 -21.51 14.26
CA THR A 172 17.66 -20.41 14.71
C THR A 172 16.87 -19.35 15.49
N ALA A 173 15.71 -18.95 14.98
CA ALA A 173 14.82 -18.01 15.65
C ALA A 173 14.27 -18.57 16.97
N LEU A 174 13.86 -19.85 16.99
CA LEU A 174 13.39 -20.53 18.19
C LEU A 174 14.50 -20.60 19.25
N ARG A 175 15.74 -20.89 18.85
CA ARG A 175 16.89 -20.86 19.75
C ARG A 175 17.13 -19.47 20.32
N GLY A 176 17.16 -18.44 19.47
CA GLY A 176 17.28 -17.05 19.90
C GLY A 176 16.18 -16.66 20.90
N ALA A 177 14.92 -16.95 20.57
CA ALA A 177 13.79 -16.66 21.44
C ALA A 177 13.88 -17.39 22.80
N LEU A 178 14.21 -18.69 22.80
CA LEU A 178 14.34 -19.50 24.03
C LEU A 178 15.53 -19.10 24.90
N THR A 179 16.57 -18.48 24.33
CA THR A 179 17.71 -17.94 25.08
C THR A 179 17.44 -16.54 25.65
N VAL A 180 16.64 -15.72 24.97
CA VAL A 180 16.31 -14.35 25.41
C VAL A 180 15.22 -14.36 26.49
N LEU A 181 14.32 -15.35 26.46
CA LEU A 181 13.29 -15.53 27.48
C LEU A 181 13.92 -16.08 28.78
N ARG A 182 13.79 -15.32 29.87
CA ARG A 182 14.17 -15.78 31.22
C ARG A 182 13.17 -16.82 31.72
N ASP A 183 13.69 -17.92 32.28
CA ASP A 183 12.86 -19.02 32.76
C ASP A 183 11.85 -18.59 33.82
N SER A 184 12.25 -17.70 34.73
CA SER A 184 11.37 -17.16 35.77
C SER A 184 10.14 -16.45 35.22
N ASP A 185 10.30 -15.70 34.14
CA ASP A 185 9.24 -14.86 33.56
C ASP A 185 8.22 -15.74 32.83
N VAL A 186 8.71 -16.77 32.12
CA VAL A 186 7.83 -17.73 31.45
C VAL A 186 7.16 -18.66 32.44
N GLN A 187 7.86 -19.10 33.48
CA GLN A 187 7.27 -19.90 34.56
C GLN A 187 6.15 -19.15 35.27
N ALA A 188 6.33 -17.85 35.56
CA ALA A 188 5.28 -17.03 36.15
C ALA A 188 4.05 -16.92 35.24
N VAL A 189 4.26 -16.65 33.95
CA VAL A 189 3.15 -16.54 32.98
C VAL A 189 2.45 -17.88 32.74
N VAL A 190 3.20 -18.98 32.61
CA VAL A 190 2.63 -20.32 32.39
C VAL A 190 1.93 -20.81 33.65
N GLY A 191 2.53 -20.63 34.83
CA GLY A 191 1.93 -20.95 36.12
C GLY A 191 0.63 -20.16 36.33
N GLU A 192 0.64 -18.85 36.06
CA GLU A 192 -0.56 -18.02 36.15
C GLU A 192 -1.61 -18.41 35.10
N ALA A 193 -1.21 -18.72 33.86
CA ALA A 193 -2.13 -19.13 32.81
C ALA A 193 -2.79 -20.49 33.10
N ILE A 194 -2.03 -21.46 33.60
CA ILE A 194 -2.54 -22.78 34.02
C ILE A 194 -3.50 -22.60 35.19
N THR A 195 -3.09 -21.85 36.22
CA THR A 195 -3.93 -21.59 37.40
C THR A 195 -5.22 -20.87 37.00
N ARG A 196 -5.13 -19.80 36.19
CA ARG A 196 -6.28 -19.05 35.68
C ARG A 196 -7.22 -19.91 34.83
N ARG A 197 -6.67 -20.78 33.97
CA ARG A 197 -7.48 -21.68 33.13
C ARG A 197 -8.16 -22.76 33.98
N ALA A 198 -7.45 -23.29 34.99
CA ALA A 198 -7.98 -24.26 35.92
C ALA A 198 -9.06 -23.67 36.83
N ASP A 199 -8.92 -22.42 37.27
CA ASP A 199 -9.95 -21.72 38.06
C ASP A 199 -11.17 -21.32 37.23
N ALA A 200 -10.98 -20.95 35.96
CA ALA A 200 -12.08 -20.54 35.07
C ALA A 200 -13.02 -21.67 34.63
N GLN A 201 -12.61 -22.94 34.76
CA GLN A 201 -13.46 -24.09 34.46
C GLN A 201 -13.82 -24.84 35.74
N GLU A 202 -15.12 -25.06 35.96
CA GLU A 202 -15.60 -25.96 37.00
C GLU A 202 -15.27 -27.41 36.60
N ILE A 203 -14.52 -28.10 37.45
CA ILE A 203 -14.12 -29.50 37.23
C ILE A 203 -15.11 -30.46 37.87
N ALA A 204 -15.87 -30.01 38.88
CA ALA A 204 -16.80 -30.84 39.63
C ALA A 204 -17.81 -31.62 38.75
N PRO A 205 -18.47 -31.02 37.75
CA PRO A 205 -19.39 -31.78 36.89
C PRO A 205 -18.69 -32.85 36.05
N GLY A 206 -17.47 -32.57 35.58
CA GLY A 206 -16.68 -33.52 34.80
C GLY A 206 -16.21 -34.72 35.62
N ILE A 207 -15.77 -34.47 36.86
CA ILE A 207 -15.40 -35.53 37.81
C ILE A 207 -16.62 -36.36 38.20
N GLY A 208 -17.76 -35.71 38.44
CA GLY A 208 -19.00 -36.40 38.77
C GLY A 208 -19.48 -37.33 37.65
N GLY A 209 -19.45 -36.88 36.39
CA GLY A 209 -19.82 -37.73 35.25
C GLY A 209 -18.85 -38.91 35.02
N MET A 210 -17.56 -38.72 35.29
CA MET A 210 -16.58 -39.81 35.25
C MET A 210 -16.81 -40.82 36.38
N LEU A 211 -17.05 -40.33 37.60
CA LEU A 211 -17.32 -41.17 38.78
C LEU A 211 -18.62 -41.96 38.61
N GLU A 212 -19.69 -41.33 38.11
CA GLU A 212 -20.96 -42.00 37.81
C GLU A 212 -20.74 -43.16 36.85
N LYS A 213 -19.99 -42.93 35.76
CA LYS A 213 -19.68 -43.98 34.78
C LYS A 213 -18.89 -45.13 35.41
N ILE A 214 -17.86 -44.82 36.21
CA ILE A 214 -17.06 -45.84 36.91
C ILE A 214 -17.93 -46.66 37.87
N VAL A 215 -18.83 -46.00 38.61
CA VAL A 215 -19.72 -46.66 39.58
C VAL A 215 -20.79 -47.50 38.87
N ALA A 216 -21.35 -47.00 37.77
CA ALA A 216 -22.34 -47.71 36.94
C ALA A 216 -21.75 -48.97 36.27
N GLU A 217 -20.50 -48.89 35.80
CA GLU A 217 -19.76 -50.03 35.24
C GLU A 217 -19.20 -50.97 36.32
N GLY A 218 -19.34 -50.62 37.61
CA GLY A 218 -18.83 -51.42 38.74
C GLY A 218 -17.30 -51.39 38.88
N GLY A 219 -16.62 -50.42 38.25
CA GLY A 219 -15.16 -50.30 38.26
C GLY A 219 -14.57 -50.07 39.66
N HIS A 220 -15.33 -49.46 40.57
CA HIS A 220 -14.93 -49.21 41.96
C HIS A 220 -14.90 -50.47 42.83
N LYS A 221 -15.61 -51.54 42.45
CA LYS A 221 -15.70 -52.78 43.25
C LYS A 221 -14.33 -53.39 43.54
N ARG A 222 -13.42 -53.38 42.55
CA ARG A 222 -12.03 -53.86 42.71
C ARG A 222 -11.23 -53.07 43.75
N VAL A 223 -11.50 -51.77 43.87
CA VAL A 223 -10.86 -50.91 44.88
C VAL A 223 -11.44 -51.23 46.25
N VAL A 224 -12.76 -51.40 46.35
CA VAL A 224 -13.42 -51.81 47.59
C VAL A 224 -12.90 -53.17 48.06
N ASP A 225 -12.74 -54.15 47.16
CA ASP A 225 -12.15 -55.45 47.48
C ASP A 225 -10.74 -55.32 48.07
N LEU A 226 -9.90 -54.50 47.45
CA LEU A 226 -8.54 -54.24 47.93
C LEU A 226 -8.54 -53.58 49.31
N VAL A 227 -9.43 -52.60 49.53
CA VAL A 227 -9.57 -51.90 50.82
C VAL A 227 -10.06 -52.85 51.90
N CYS A 228 -11.07 -53.68 51.64
CA CYS A 228 -11.57 -54.67 52.60
C CYS A 228 -10.49 -55.69 52.98
N THR A 229 -9.72 -56.14 51.97
CA THR A 229 -8.61 -57.07 52.19
C THR A 229 -7.51 -56.42 53.04
N ARG A 230 -7.08 -55.20 52.69
CA ARG A 230 -6.07 -54.47 53.47
C ARG A 230 -6.53 -54.10 54.88
N ALA A 231 -7.80 -53.75 55.05
CA ALA A 231 -8.37 -53.46 56.36
C ALA A 231 -8.39 -54.72 57.25
N HIS A 232 -8.72 -55.88 56.67
CA HIS A 232 -8.65 -57.15 57.38
C HIS A 232 -7.20 -57.47 57.79
N ASP A 233 -6.26 -57.45 56.84
CA ASP A 233 -4.86 -57.77 57.10
C ASP A 233 -4.26 -56.83 58.17
N TRP A 234 -4.56 -55.54 58.08
CA TRP A 234 -4.09 -54.55 59.05
C TRP A 234 -4.67 -54.81 60.45
N LEU A 235 -5.97 -55.15 60.55
CA LEU A 235 -6.60 -55.49 61.82
C LEU A 235 -6.02 -56.77 62.44
N VAL A 236 -5.63 -57.76 61.62
CA VAL A 236 -4.98 -58.99 62.07
C VAL A 236 -3.57 -58.69 62.59
N GLU A 237 -2.82 -57.89 61.86
CA GLU A 237 -1.42 -57.55 62.19
C GLU A 237 -1.32 -56.60 63.40
N HIS A 238 -2.27 -55.69 63.56
CA HIS A 238 -2.23 -54.62 64.58
C HIS A 238 -3.29 -54.77 65.70
N GLY A 239 -3.76 -56.00 65.95
CA GLY A 239 -4.81 -56.26 66.94
C GLY A 239 -4.55 -55.67 68.32
N ASP A 240 -3.31 -55.75 68.83
CA ASP A 240 -2.93 -55.20 70.14
C ASP A 240 -3.03 -53.66 70.20
N SER A 241 -2.73 -52.98 69.08
CA SER A 241 -2.82 -51.51 68.98
C SER A 241 -4.28 -51.06 68.99
N VAL A 242 -5.15 -51.79 68.29
CA VAL A 242 -6.60 -51.52 68.27
C VAL A 242 -7.22 -51.77 69.65
N MET A 243 -6.85 -52.88 70.29
CA MET A 243 -7.28 -53.20 71.66
C MET A 243 -6.86 -52.12 72.65
N THR A 244 -5.66 -51.56 72.49
CA THR A 244 -5.16 -50.47 73.35
C THR A 244 -5.89 -49.15 73.08
N ALA A 245 -6.16 -48.80 71.81
CA ALA A 245 -6.89 -47.59 71.45
C ALA A 245 -8.34 -47.59 71.96
N VAL A 246 -9.05 -48.72 71.86
CA VAL A 246 -10.42 -48.86 72.34
C VAL A 246 -10.48 -48.87 73.87
N SER A 247 -9.52 -49.53 74.53
CA SER A 247 -9.45 -49.56 76.00
C SER A 247 -9.01 -48.21 76.60
N GLY A 248 -8.25 -47.41 75.85
CA GLY A 248 -7.75 -46.09 76.28
C GLY A 248 -8.78 -44.95 76.21
N GLY A 249 -9.91 -45.16 75.52
CA GLY A 249 -11.00 -44.18 75.41
C GLY A 249 -12.09 -44.30 76.48
N ALA A 250 -11.98 -45.25 77.42
CA ALA A 250 -12.99 -45.49 78.45
C ALA A 250 -12.99 -44.38 79.51
N PRO A 251 -14.16 -43.89 79.98
CA PRO A 251 -14.25 -42.92 81.07
C PRO A 251 -13.54 -43.43 82.34
N GLY A 252 -12.83 -42.56 83.06
CA GLY A 252 -12.00 -42.94 84.21
C GLY A 252 -12.71 -43.59 85.42
N TRP A 253 -14.04 -43.72 85.38
CA TRP A 253 -14.85 -44.37 86.42
C TRP A 253 -15.15 -45.85 86.13
N THR A 254 -14.71 -46.38 84.98
CA THR A 254 -15.01 -47.76 84.55
C THR A 254 -13.97 -48.75 85.07
N PRO A 255 -14.36 -49.89 85.67
CA PRO A 255 -13.40 -50.89 86.14
C PRO A 255 -12.60 -51.53 84.99
N ARG A 256 -11.28 -51.67 85.14
CA ARG A 256 -10.37 -52.20 84.09
C ARG A 256 -10.74 -53.56 83.49
N PHE A 257 -11.50 -54.38 84.21
CA PHE A 257 -11.99 -55.67 83.69
C PHE A 257 -13.14 -55.50 82.70
N VAL A 258 -13.94 -54.44 82.83
CA VAL A 258 -15.03 -54.08 81.93
C VAL A 258 -14.43 -53.51 80.65
N ASP A 259 -13.47 -52.60 80.75
CA ASP A 259 -12.81 -51.99 79.58
C ASP A 259 -12.16 -53.04 78.67
N ARG A 260 -11.49 -54.02 79.27
CA ARG A 260 -10.84 -55.11 78.53
C ARG A 260 -11.85 -56.06 77.87
N LYS A 261 -12.98 -56.33 78.53
CA LYS A 261 -14.08 -57.13 77.95
C LYS A 261 -14.80 -56.37 76.82
N VAL A 262 -15.01 -55.08 76.98
CA VAL A 262 -15.63 -54.22 75.96
C VAL A 262 -14.70 -54.09 74.76
N GLY A 263 -13.40 -53.84 74.98
CA GLY A 263 -12.39 -53.83 73.93
C GLY A 263 -12.33 -55.14 73.14
N ASP A 264 -12.27 -56.28 73.84
CA ASP A 264 -12.22 -57.60 73.20
C ASP A 264 -13.49 -57.89 72.39
N ARG A 265 -14.65 -57.47 72.92
CA ARG A 265 -15.92 -57.58 72.19
C ARG A 265 -15.96 -56.68 70.95
N VAL A 266 -15.52 -55.42 71.07
CA VAL A 266 -15.50 -54.44 69.98
C VAL A 266 -14.52 -54.86 68.89
N TYR A 267 -13.33 -55.32 69.25
CA TYR A 267 -12.35 -55.83 68.30
C TYR A 267 -12.87 -57.07 67.56
N LYS A 268 -13.43 -58.05 68.27
CA LYS A 268 -14.05 -59.23 67.65
C LYS A 268 -15.20 -58.85 66.71
N GLU A 269 -15.98 -57.85 67.09
CA GLU A 269 -17.08 -57.34 66.27
C GLU A 269 -16.60 -56.60 65.01
N LEU A 270 -15.56 -55.77 65.13
CA LEU A 270 -14.90 -55.09 64.00
C LEU A 270 -14.24 -56.09 63.06
N MET A 271 -13.51 -57.06 63.61
CA MET A 271 -12.88 -58.13 62.84
C MET A 271 -13.93 -58.96 62.09
N ARG A 272 -15.03 -59.31 62.78
CA ARG A 272 -16.16 -60.00 62.17
C ARG A 272 -16.75 -59.18 61.03
N PHE A 273 -17.06 -57.91 61.27
CA PHE A 273 -17.66 -57.02 60.27
C PHE A 273 -16.77 -56.84 59.02
N VAL A 274 -15.46 -56.65 59.19
CA VAL A 274 -14.53 -56.50 58.06
C VAL A 274 -14.34 -57.83 57.32
N THR A 275 -14.35 -58.96 58.03
CA THR A 275 -14.28 -60.30 57.41
C THR A 275 -15.55 -60.62 56.62
N GLU A 276 -16.72 -60.37 57.19
CA GLU A 276 -18.02 -60.49 56.52
C GLU A 276 -18.09 -59.58 55.29
N MET A 277 -17.61 -58.34 55.41
CA MET A 277 -17.51 -57.42 54.28
C MET A 277 -16.51 -57.91 53.22
N ARG A 278 -15.37 -58.52 53.58
CA ARG A 278 -14.41 -59.06 52.59
C ARG A 278 -15.00 -60.26 51.85
N ASP A 279 -15.61 -61.19 52.57
CA ASP A 279 -15.97 -62.52 52.05
C ASP A 279 -17.38 -62.56 51.42
N MET A 280 -18.26 -61.58 51.72
CA MET A 280 -19.59 -61.47 51.12
C MET A 280 -19.67 -60.27 50.15
N PRO A 281 -19.70 -60.49 48.82
CA PRO A 281 -19.79 -59.42 47.82
C PRO A 281 -21.07 -58.57 47.93
N ASP A 282 -22.18 -59.18 48.38
CA ASP A 282 -23.48 -58.52 48.53
C ASP A 282 -23.71 -57.93 49.94
N HIS A 283 -22.65 -57.79 50.73
CA HIS A 283 -22.75 -57.26 52.10
C HIS A 283 -23.42 -55.87 52.12
N PRO A 284 -24.39 -55.59 53.02
CA PRO A 284 -25.15 -54.33 53.05
C PRO A 284 -24.27 -53.07 53.11
N ALA A 285 -23.11 -53.17 53.77
CA ALA A 285 -22.16 -52.06 53.87
C ALA A 285 -21.41 -51.78 52.55
N ARG A 286 -21.17 -52.79 51.70
CA ARG A 286 -20.69 -52.57 50.33
C ARG A 286 -21.73 -51.83 49.50
N GLY A 287 -23.00 -52.25 49.61
CA GLY A 287 -24.12 -51.54 48.98
C GLY A 287 -24.31 -50.10 49.47
N ALA A 288 -23.93 -49.80 50.72
CA ALA A 288 -23.92 -48.42 51.23
C ALA A 288 -22.82 -47.57 50.59
N ILE A 289 -21.63 -48.13 50.34
CA ILE A 289 -20.54 -47.47 49.60
C ILE A 289 -20.99 -47.19 48.15
N ASP A 290 -21.62 -48.17 47.50
CA ASP A 290 -22.13 -48.02 46.13
C ASP A 290 -23.17 -46.88 46.02
N ARG A 291 -24.10 -46.81 46.98
CA ARG A 291 -25.08 -45.72 47.05
C ARG A 291 -24.40 -44.38 47.31
N PHE A 292 -23.52 -44.30 48.31
CA PHE A 292 -22.78 -43.08 48.62
C PHE A 292 -22.00 -42.55 47.41
N LEU A 293 -21.26 -43.41 46.71
CA LEU A 293 -20.48 -43.00 45.53
C LEU A 293 -21.36 -42.55 44.37
N ARG A 294 -22.54 -43.16 44.20
CA ARG A 294 -23.52 -42.77 43.18
C ARG A 294 -24.17 -41.43 43.51
N ASP A 295 -24.62 -41.26 44.74
CA ASP A 295 -25.24 -40.02 45.23
C ASP A 295 -24.23 -38.87 45.17
N PHE A 296 -22.99 -39.10 45.63
CA PHE A 296 -21.90 -38.13 45.52
C PHE A 296 -21.56 -37.77 44.07
N ALA A 297 -21.57 -38.74 43.14
CA ALA A 297 -21.38 -38.47 41.72
C ALA A 297 -22.51 -37.61 41.13
N GLY A 298 -23.74 -37.82 41.57
CA GLY A 298 -24.90 -36.98 41.23
C GLY A 298 -24.77 -35.57 41.82
N ASP A 299 -24.40 -35.46 43.09
CA ASP A 299 -24.24 -34.18 43.77
C ASP A 299 -23.12 -33.34 43.14
N LEU A 300 -21.98 -33.93 42.76
CA LEU A 300 -20.95 -33.22 41.98
C LEU A 300 -21.48 -32.68 40.63
N GLN A 301 -22.47 -33.35 40.04
CA GLN A 301 -23.06 -32.98 38.77
C GLN A 301 -24.26 -32.07 38.86
N SER A 302 -24.93 -31.90 40.00
CA SER A 302 -26.15 -31.07 40.09
C SER A 302 -26.25 -30.19 41.32
N ASP A 303 -25.61 -30.53 42.43
CA ASP A 303 -25.71 -29.78 43.68
C ASP A 303 -24.70 -28.61 43.73
N PRO A 304 -25.15 -27.34 43.81
CA PRO A 304 -24.26 -26.19 43.86
C PRO A 304 -23.32 -26.17 45.05
N ASP A 305 -23.76 -26.63 46.23
CA ASP A 305 -22.97 -26.58 47.46
C ASP A 305 -21.82 -27.59 47.44
N THR A 306 -22.09 -28.81 46.94
CA THR A 306 -21.06 -29.85 46.77
C THR A 306 -20.04 -29.45 45.72
N ARG A 307 -20.49 -28.91 44.57
CA ARG A 307 -19.57 -28.33 43.57
C ARG A 307 -18.67 -27.27 44.18
N ALA A 308 -19.23 -26.31 44.91
CA ALA A 308 -18.46 -25.25 45.55
C ALA A 308 -17.41 -25.78 46.55
N ARG A 309 -17.67 -26.89 47.25
CA ARG A 309 -16.68 -27.54 48.13
C ARG A 309 -15.51 -28.13 47.34
N VAL A 310 -15.81 -28.82 46.23
CA VAL A 310 -14.79 -29.41 45.36
C VAL A 310 -13.95 -28.33 44.67
N GLU A 311 -14.59 -27.25 44.21
CA GLU A 311 -13.88 -26.12 43.59
C GLU A 311 -12.98 -25.39 44.60
N ARG A 312 -13.41 -25.24 45.87
CA ARG A 312 -12.53 -24.71 46.92
C ARG A 312 -11.33 -25.60 47.17
N LEU A 313 -11.53 -26.92 47.26
CA LEU A 313 -10.44 -27.87 47.43
C LEU A 313 -9.46 -27.82 46.25
N LYS A 314 -9.98 -27.69 45.01
CA LYS A 314 -9.17 -27.48 43.80
C LYS A 314 -8.27 -26.25 43.95
N SER A 315 -8.84 -25.09 44.27
CA SER A 315 -8.06 -23.85 44.38
C SER A 315 -7.08 -23.88 45.55
N GLU A 316 -7.43 -24.51 46.67
CA GLU A 316 -6.50 -24.73 47.79
C GLU A 316 -5.31 -25.60 47.40
N VAL A 317 -5.53 -26.70 46.65
CA VAL A 317 -4.46 -27.59 46.18
C VAL A 317 -3.59 -26.88 45.14
N LEU A 318 -4.19 -26.18 44.17
CA LEU A 318 -3.46 -25.39 43.17
C LEU A 318 -2.65 -24.26 43.80
N GLY A 319 -3.10 -23.70 44.92
CA GLY A 319 -2.41 -22.64 45.65
C GLY A 319 -1.25 -23.12 46.53
N ARG A 320 -1.04 -24.43 46.71
CA ARG A 320 0.09 -24.94 47.49
C ARG A 320 1.40 -24.76 46.74
N GLY A 321 2.43 -24.28 47.45
CA GLY A 321 3.77 -24.08 46.89
C GLY A 321 4.35 -25.33 46.23
N GLU A 322 4.09 -26.51 46.80
CA GLU A 322 4.55 -27.81 46.28
C GLU A 322 4.02 -28.10 44.86
N VAL A 323 2.77 -27.73 44.58
CA VAL A 323 2.15 -27.92 43.25
C VAL A 323 2.72 -26.91 42.25
N GLN A 324 2.98 -25.67 42.69
CA GLN A 324 3.60 -24.64 41.87
C GLN A 324 5.05 -25.03 41.50
N ASP A 325 5.79 -25.63 42.44
CA ASP A 325 7.15 -26.17 42.19
C ASP A 325 7.13 -27.33 41.18
N LEU A 326 6.11 -28.19 41.25
CA LEU A 326 5.86 -29.25 40.26
C LEU A 326 5.60 -28.69 38.86
N ILE A 327 4.78 -27.64 38.75
CA ILE A 327 4.52 -26.95 37.47
C ILE A 327 5.81 -26.31 36.93
N ALA A 328 6.60 -25.66 37.79
CA ALA A 328 7.86 -25.02 37.41
C ALA A 328 8.91 -26.06 36.94
N SER A 329 9.01 -27.20 37.63
CA SER A 329 9.90 -28.31 37.27
C SER A 329 9.48 -29.00 35.97
N ALA A 330 8.17 -29.20 35.78
CA ALA A 330 7.62 -29.71 34.52
C ALA A 330 7.96 -28.77 33.35
N TRP A 331 7.84 -27.45 33.54
CA TRP A 331 8.25 -26.47 32.52
C TRP A 331 9.75 -26.56 32.21
N GLY A 332 10.60 -26.65 33.23
CA GLY A 332 12.05 -26.80 33.04
C GLY A 332 12.40 -28.04 32.22
N SER A 333 11.71 -29.15 32.48
CA SER A 333 11.88 -30.40 31.73
C SER A 333 11.42 -30.28 30.27
N VAL A 334 10.29 -29.63 30.02
CA VAL A 334 9.78 -29.37 28.66
C VAL A 334 10.72 -28.43 27.89
N ARG A 335 11.19 -27.35 28.53
CA ARG A 335 12.14 -26.42 27.94
C ARG A 335 13.43 -27.14 27.56
N ALA A 336 14.01 -27.92 28.47
CA ALA A 336 15.23 -28.67 28.21
C ALA A 336 15.06 -29.63 27.02
N MET A 337 13.92 -30.31 26.93
CA MET A 337 13.60 -31.18 25.80
C MET A 337 13.50 -30.41 24.47
N ILE A 338 12.83 -29.24 24.46
CA ILE A 338 12.66 -28.43 23.25
C ILE A 338 14.00 -27.83 22.80
N VAL A 339 14.81 -27.34 23.74
CA VAL A 339 16.15 -26.79 23.45
C VAL A 339 17.04 -27.87 22.87
N ALA A 340 17.13 -29.04 23.51
CA ALA A 340 17.92 -30.16 23.01
C ALA A 340 17.46 -30.62 21.61
N ALA A 341 16.14 -30.67 21.37
CA ALA A 341 15.58 -31.03 20.07
C ALA A 341 15.79 -29.95 18.98
N ALA A 342 16.02 -28.70 19.34
CA ALA A 342 16.29 -27.60 18.41
C ALA A 342 17.79 -27.44 18.08
N GLU A 343 18.67 -27.98 18.92
CA GLU A 343 20.13 -27.98 18.72
C GLU A 343 20.60 -29.10 17.77
N ASP A 344 19.94 -30.25 17.76
CA ASP A 344 20.30 -31.37 16.90
C ASP A 344 19.82 -31.19 15.44
N GLU A 345 20.76 -31.14 14.50
CA GLU A 345 20.48 -31.05 13.05
C GLU A 345 19.70 -32.26 12.49
N ARG A 346 19.71 -33.40 13.18
CA ARG A 346 19.01 -34.64 12.82
C ARG A 346 17.79 -34.94 13.69
N SER A 347 17.40 -34.01 14.56
CA SER A 347 16.24 -34.15 15.45
C SER A 347 14.98 -34.60 14.72
N GLU A 348 14.25 -35.57 15.28
CA GLU A 348 12.93 -35.99 14.81
C GLU A 348 11.97 -34.80 14.66
N LEU A 349 12.09 -33.79 15.53
CA LEU A 349 11.27 -32.58 15.47
C LEU A 349 11.52 -31.81 14.18
N ARG A 350 12.79 -31.63 13.81
CA ARG A 350 13.18 -30.92 12.59
C ARG A 350 12.70 -31.65 11.34
N LEU A 351 12.82 -32.98 11.33
CA LEU A 351 12.30 -33.83 10.25
C LEU A 351 10.77 -33.79 10.16
N ARG A 352 10.05 -33.80 11.29
CA ARG A 352 8.59 -33.65 11.33
C ARG A 352 8.14 -32.27 10.87
N VAL A 353 8.81 -31.20 11.29
CA VAL A 353 8.52 -29.83 10.85
C VAL A 353 8.74 -29.70 9.35
N ARG A 354 9.85 -30.23 8.82
CA ARG A 354 10.12 -30.28 7.38
C ARG A 354 9.02 -31.02 6.63
N ALA A 355 8.64 -32.21 7.08
CA ALA A 355 7.57 -33.00 6.47
C ALA A 355 6.21 -32.28 6.52
N ALA A 356 5.91 -31.62 7.64
CA ALA A 356 4.71 -30.80 7.80
C ALA A 356 4.71 -29.62 6.83
N LEU A 357 5.83 -28.89 6.68
CA LEU A 357 5.96 -27.79 5.72
C LEU A 357 5.81 -28.24 4.26
N LEU A 358 6.40 -29.37 3.89
CA LEU A 358 6.21 -29.97 2.57
C LEU A 358 4.76 -30.36 2.32
N SER A 359 4.11 -31.01 3.30
CA SER A 359 2.71 -31.39 3.21
C SER A 359 1.78 -30.17 3.12
N LEU A 360 2.11 -29.10 3.85
CA LEU A 360 1.40 -27.83 3.81
C LEU A 360 1.59 -27.14 2.47
N GLY A 361 2.81 -27.11 1.92
CA GLY A 361 3.10 -26.56 0.60
C GLY A 361 2.31 -27.25 -0.50
N GLN A 362 2.30 -28.59 -0.50
CA GLN A 362 1.52 -29.39 -1.45
C GLN A 362 0.01 -29.09 -1.34
N ARG A 363 -0.55 -29.12 -0.12
CA ARG A 363 -1.97 -28.80 0.12
C ARG A 363 -2.31 -27.37 -0.29
N LEU A 364 -1.48 -26.40 0.07
CA LEU A 364 -1.67 -24.99 -0.25
C LEU A 364 -1.50 -24.71 -1.75
N SER A 365 -0.80 -25.56 -2.51
CA SER A 365 -0.69 -25.43 -3.97
C SER A 365 -1.93 -25.99 -4.72
N GLY A 366 -2.60 -27.01 -4.17
CA GLY A 366 -3.71 -27.71 -4.81
C GLY A 366 -5.11 -27.37 -4.30
N ASP A 367 -5.25 -26.94 -3.04
CA ASP A 367 -6.55 -26.64 -2.41
C ASP A 367 -6.85 -25.13 -2.42
N GLY A 368 -7.76 -24.72 -3.31
CA GLY A 368 -8.21 -23.32 -3.43
C GLY A 368 -8.90 -22.78 -2.17
N ARG A 369 -9.53 -23.62 -1.35
CA ARG A 369 -10.18 -23.19 -0.10
C ARG A 369 -9.13 -22.81 0.94
N LEU A 370 -8.08 -23.62 1.07
CA LEU A 370 -6.95 -23.34 1.95
C LEU A 370 -6.19 -22.09 1.48
N GLN A 371 -5.97 -21.93 0.17
CA GLN A 371 -5.39 -20.73 -0.42
C GLN A 371 -6.16 -19.48 -0.03
N ASN A 372 -7.47 -19.46 -0.25
CA ASN A 372 -8.32 -18.31 0.08
C ASN A 372 -8.32 -17.99 1.58
N LYS A 373 -8.22 -19.00 2.44
CA LYS A 373 -8.14 -18.80 3.90
C LYS A 373 -6.80 -18.18 4.30
N VAL A 374 -5.69 -18.66 3.74
CA VAL A 374 -4.36 -18.10 4.00
C VAL A 374 -4.24 -16.69 3.42
N ASP A 375 -4.71 -16.48 2.20
CA ASP A 375 -4.74 -15.15 1.57
C ASP A 375 -5.58 -14.17 2.37
N GLY A 376 -6.76 -14.58 2.86
CA GLY A 376 -7.61 -13.74 3.71
C GLY A 376 -6.96 -13.40 5.06
N TRP A 377 -6.25 -14.35 5.68
CA TRP A 377 -5.51 -14.09 6.92
C TRP A 377 -4.33 -13.13 6.68
N LEU A 378 -3.54 -13.36 5.61
CA LEU A 378 -2.43 -12.48 5.23
C LEU A 378 -2.90 -11.08 4.86
N GLU A 379 -4.02 -10.98 4.14
CA GLU A 379 -4.69 -9.72 3.83
C GLU A 379 -5.11 -8.99 5.11
N GLY A 380 -5.77 -9.70 6.04
CA GLY A 380 -6.18 -9.14 7.33
C GLY A 380 -4.99 -8.64 8.15
N ALA A 381 -3.93 -9.44 8.25
CA ALA A 381 -2.71 -9.07 8.97
C ALA A 381 -2.00 -7.87 8.33
N ALA A 382 -1.87 -7.85 7.00
CA ALA A 382 -1.23 -6.74 6.29
C ALA A 382 -2.05 -5.45 6.39
N VAL A 383 -3.38 -5.53 6.26
CA VAL A 383 -4.27 -4.38 6.46
C VAL A 383 -4.18 -3.88 7.90
N TYR A 384 -4.16 -4.78 8.88
CA TYR A 384 -3.98 -4.40 10.28
C TYR A 384 -2.66 -3.65 10.48
N VAL A 385 -1.52 -4.23 10.09
CA VAL A 385 -0.21 -3.59 10.21
C VAL A 385 -0.20 -2.23 9.52
N VAL A 386 -0.69 -2.15 8.29
CA VAL A 386 -0.67 -0.88 7.55
C VAL A 386 -1.58 0.15 8.22
N THR A 387 -2.81 -0.20 8.61
CA THR A 387 -3.73 0.76 9.25
C THR A 387 -3.30 1.18 10.66
N THR A 388 -2.69 0.27 11.43
CA THR A 388 -2.18 0.55 12.77
C THR A 388 -0.92 1.42 12.72
N TYR A 389 0.00 1.15 11.80
CA TYR A 389 1.30 1.81 11.72
C TYR A 389 1.41 2.86 10.62
N GLN A 390 0.31 3.19 9.92
CA GLN A 390 0.29 4.23 8.87
C GLN A 390 0.84 5.56 9.38
N GLY A 391 0.47 5.95 10.61
CA GLY A 391 0.92 7.19 11.23
C GLY A 391 2.44 7.25 11.39
N GLU A 392 3.07 6.15 11.80
CA GLU A 392 4.52 6.05 11.99
C GLU A 392 5.28 6.09 10.66
N ILE A 393 4.73 5.45 9.61
CA ILE A 393 5.35 5.47 8.28
C ILE A 393 5.25 6.89 7.68
N THR A 394 4.10 7.54 7.84
CA THR A 394 3.88 8.92 7.38
C THR A 394 4.73 9.92 8.17
N SER A 395 4.89 9.72 9.49
CA SER A 395 5.75 10.56 10.31
C SER A 395 7.21 10.43 9.91
N LEU A 396 7.70 9.22 9.62
CA LEU A 396 9.07 9.01 9.12
C LEU A 396 9.35 9.84 7.84
N ILE A 397 8.40 9.90 6.90
CA ILE A 397 8.56 10.71 5.68
C ILE A 397 8.57 12.20 6.03
N THR A 398 7.62 12.63 6.85
CA THR A 398 7.48 14.04 7.25
C THR A 398 8.70 14.54 8.02
N ASP A 399 9.17 13.76 9.00
CA ASP A 399 10.34 14.08 9.83
C ASP A 399 11.62 14.06 9.01
N THR A 400 11.75 13.11 8.06
CA THR A 400 12.88 13.07 7.14
C THR A 400 12.93 14.33 6.27
N VAL A 401 11.79 14.76 5.72
CA VAL A 401 11.71 16.00 4.91
C VAL A 401 11.96 17.24 5.77
N ALA A 402 11.45 17.27 7.01
CA ALA A 402 11.67 18.35 7.96
C ALA A 402 13.17 18.52 8.27
N GLY A 403 13.90 17.41 8.42
CA GLY A 403 15.35 17.40 8.64
C GLY A 403 16.22 17.83 7.46
N TRP A 404 15.67 18.01 6.25
CA TRP A 404 16.46 18.43 5.08
C TRP A 404 16.75 19.94 5.07
N ASP A 405 17.95 20.33 4.62
CA ASP A 405 18.25 21.74 4.35
C ASP A 405 17.38 22.30 3.22
N ALA A 406 16.71 23.42 3.49
CA ALA A 406 15.76 24.03 2.57
C ALA A 406 16.42 24.58 1.31
N GLU A 407 17.62 25.15 1.44
CA GLU A 407 18.34 25.73 0.32
C GLU A 407 18.87 24.64 -0.63
N HIS A 408 19.39 23.56 -0.06
CA HIS A 408 19.87 22.42 -0.80
C HIS A 408 18.76 21.67 -1.54
N THR A 409 17.61 21.49 -0.88
CA THR A 409 16.41 20.88 -1.47
C THR A 409 15.88 21.73 -2.64
N SER A 410 15.77 23.04 -2.43
CA SER A 410 15.38 23.99 -3.49
C SER A 410 16.29 23.91 -4.71
N LYS A 411 17.62 23.90 -4.51
CA LYS A 411 18.60 23.76 -5.61
C LYS A 411 18.48 22.43 -6.37
N LYS A 412 18.06 21.35 -5.71
CA LYS A 412 17.87 20.03 -6.34
C LYS A 412 16.57 19.97 -7.15
N ILE A 413 15.50 20.57 -6.64
CA ILE A 413 14.23 20.73 -7.37
C ILE A 413 14.46 21.66 -8.58
N GLU A 414 15.19 22.76 -8.42
CA GLU A 414 15.57 23.66 -9.50
C GLU A 414 16.37 22.93 -10.60
N ALA A 415 17.25 22.00 -10.25
CA ALA A 415 17.96 21.20 -11.26
C ALA A 415 17.03 20.30 -12.09
N HIS A 416 15.92 19.83 -11.50
CA HIS A 416 14.97 18.93 -12.17
C HIS A 416 13.97 19.68 -13.05
N ILE A 417 13.45 20.83 -12.59
CA ILE A 417 12.34 21.54 -13.23
C ILE A 417 12.82 22.84 -13.91
N GLY A 418 14.01 23.33 -13.55
CA GLY A 418 14.48 24.67 -13.92
C GLY A 418 14.64 24.89 -15.43
N ARG A 419 14.95 23.84 -16.21
CA ARG A 419 15.03 23.93 -17.67
C ARG A 419 13.67 24.27 -18.28
N ASP A 420 12.64 23.58 -17.82
CA ASP A 420 11.27 23.74 -18.34
C ASP A 420 10.68 25.09 -17.91
N LEU A 421 11.02 25.55 -16.70
CA LEU A 421 10.66 26.89 -16.23
C LEU A 421 11.29 28.02 -17.04
N GLN A 422 12.47 27.84 -17.63
CA GLN A 422 13.05 28.87 -18.51
C GLN A 422 12.27 29.04 -19.82
N PHE A 423 11.57 28.01 -20.31
CA PHE A 423 10.73 28.16 -21.49
C PHE A 423 9.57 29.11 -21.24
N ILE A 424 9.07 29.20 -20.00
CA ILE A 424 8.06 30.20 -19.63
C ILE A 424 8.60 31.60 -19.91
N ARG A 425 9.84 31.91 -19.53
CA ARG A 425 10.48 33.22 -19.78
C ARG A 425 10.70 33.50 -21.28
N ILE A 426 11.11 32.49 -22.05
CA ILE A 426 11.28 32.61 -23.50
C ILE A 426 9.92 32.88 -24.16
N ASN A 427 8.90 32.11 -23.79
CA ASN A 427 7.54 32.27 -24.28
C ASN A 427 6.94 33.61 -23.84
N GLY A 428 7.18 34.06 -22.61
CA GLY A 428 6.75 35.36 -22.10
C GLY A 428 7.33 36.52 -22.90
N THR A 429 8.55 36.36 -23.40
CA THR A 429 9.16 37.33 -24.33
C THR A 429 8.39 37.38 -25.66
N VAL A 430 8.10 36.22 -26.24
CA VAL A 430 7.40 36.10 -27.54
C VAL A 430 5.94 36.56 -27.43
N VAL A 431 5.22 36.06 -26.44
CA VAL A 431 3.82 36.40 -26.18
C VAL A 431 3.67 37.87 -25.80
N GLY A 432 4.56 38.39 -24.95
CA GLY A 432 4.62 39.81 -24.62
C GLY A 432 4.83 40.67 -25.87
N ALA A 433 5.73 40.27 -26.77
CA ALA A 433 5.97 41.01 -28.01
C ALA A 433 4.77 41.00 -28.97
N LEU A 434 4.11 39.85 -29.14
CA LEU A 434 2.89 39.74 -29.94
C LEU A 434 1.76 40.58 -29.33
N ALA A 435 1.60 40.56 -28.01
CA ALA A 435 0.58 41.35 -27.32
C ALA A 435 0.85 42.85 -27.48
N GLY A 436 2.09 43.31 -27.29
CA GLY A 436 2.48 44.70 -27.51
C GLY A 436 2.25 45.16 -28.95
N LEU A 437 2.59 44.31 -29.92
CA LEU A 437 2.34 44.57 -31.33
C LEU A 437 0.84 44.73 -31.61
N CYS A 438 0.01 43.81 -31.10
CA CYS A 438 -1.45 43.87 -31.25
C CYS A 438 -2.04 45.13 -30.60
N ILE A 439 -1.64 45.45 -29.36
CA ILE A 439 -2.12 46.65 -28.65
C ILE A 439 -1.76 47.91 -29.42
N TYR A 440 -0.52 48.00 -29.92
CA TYR A 440 -0.06 49.15 -30.69
C TYR A 440 -0.76 49.27 -32.05
N ALA A 441 -1.01 48.14 -32.72
CA ALA A 441 -1.76 48.12 -33.98
C ALA A 441 -3.21 48.62 -33.77
N VAL A 442 -3.86 48.19 -32.69
CA VAL A 442 -5.20 48.66 -32.33
C VAL A 442 -5.17 50.14 -31.93
N SER A 443 -4.17 50.59 -31.16
CA SER A 443 -4.07 52.00 -30.76
C SER A 443 -3.90 52.92 -31.97
N GLN A 444 -3.16 52.49 -32.99
CA GLN A 444 -3.03 53.25 -34.24
C GLN A 444 -4.31 53.20 -35.09
N ALA A 445 -4.99 52.06 -35.15
CA ALA A 445 -6.26 51.93 -35.87
C ALA A 445 -7.40 52.77 -35.26
N VAL A 446 -7.39 52.95 -33.94
CA VAL A 446 -8.38 53.76 -33.20
C VAL A 446 -7.95 55.23 -33.12
N GLY A 447 -6.65 55.50 -32.92
CA GLY A 447 -6.07 56.84 -32.85
C GLY A 447 -6.09 57.60 -34.19
N GLY A 448 -6.08 56.88 -35.32
CA GLY A 448 -6.25 57.48 -36.65
C GLY A 448 -7.67 57.96 -36.98
N ARG A 449 -8.66 57.74 -36.11
CA ARG A 449 -10.09 58.04 -36.36
C ARG A 449 -10.74 59.00 -35.36
N SER A 450 -9.99 59.62 -34.45
CA SER A 450 -10.57 60.59 -33.50
C SER A 450 -9.81 61.92 -33.51
N GLY A 451 -10.50 62.97 -33.91
CA GLY A 451 -10.03 64.34 -33.83
C GLY A 451 -9.77 64.79 -32.40
N GLY A 452 -8.80 65.69 -32.28
CA GLY A 452 -8.58 66.67 -31.21
C GLY A 452 -8.99 66.29 -29.79
N TRP A 453 -8.01 65.94 -28.96
CA TRP A 453 -8.09 66.31 -27.54
C TRP A 453 -7.86 67.83 -27.42
N PRO A 454 -8.69 68.59 -26.69
CA PRO A 454 -8.43 70.01 -26.46
C PRO A 454 -7.18 70.18 -25.56
N PRO A 455 -6.43 71.29 -25.69
CA PRO A 455 -5.24 71.53 -24.90
C PRO A 455 -5.60 71.74 -23.40
N PRO A 456 -4.70 71.39 -22.46
CA PRO A 456 -4.91 71.65 -21.06
C PRO A 456 -4.87 73.16 -20.76
N CYS A 457 -5.81 73.63 -19.93
CA CYS A 457 -5.87 75.00 -19.42
C CYS A 457 -4.61 75.41 -18.63
N PRO A 458 -4.24 76.70 -18.63
CA PRO A 458 -3.09 77.19 -17.87
C PRO A 458 -3.39 77.19 -16.36
N PRO A 459 -2.36 77.09 -15.50
CA PRO A 459 -2.55 77.07 -14.05
C PRO A 459 -2.94 78.45 -13.53
N SER A 460 -4.05 78.52 -12.80
CA SER A 460 -4.44 79.69 -12.02
C SER A 460 -3.51 79.85 -10.82
N ALA A 461 -2.80 80.97 -10.78
CA ALA A 461 -2.09 81.44 -9.61
C ALA A 461 -3.08 81.81 -8.47
N SER A 462 -2.73 81.49 -7.24
CA SER A 462 -3.23 82.16 -6.04
C SER A 462 -2.21 82.04 -4.90
N PRO A 463 -2.16 83.03 -3.98
CA PRO A 463 -0.91 83.55 -3.46
C PRO A 463 -0.49 82.98 -2.11
N ALA A 464 0.74 83.36 -1.74
CA ALA A 464 1.46 83.07 -0.51
C ALA A 464 0.65 83.28 0.79
N GLY A 465 0.90 82.41 1.77
CA GLY A 465 0.44 82.55 3.14
C GLY A 465 1.01 81.47 4.07
N SER A 466 2.14 81.80 4.70
CA SER A 466 2.74 81.39 6.00
C SER A 466 2.42 80.03 6.67
N PRO A 467 3.43 79.36 7.29
CA PRO A 467 3.23 78.08 7.99
C PRO A 467 2.82 78.27 9.46
N PRO A 468 2.04 77.35 10.08
CA PRO A 468 1.96 77.27 11.53
C PRO A 468 2.70 76.04 12.10
N PRO A 469 3.03 76.06 13.39
CA PRO A 469 4.23 75.43 13.92
C PRO A 469 4.00 74.04 14.54
N LEU A 470 5.10 73.31 14.65
CA LEU A 470 5.25 72.12 15.49
C LEU A 470 5.14 72.50 16.98
N VAL A 471 4.66 71.53 17.78
CA VAL A 471 4.72 71.46 19.26
C VAL A 471 3.60 72.18 20.03
N ALA A 472 2.52 71.45 20.37
CA ALA A 472 1.63 71.77 21.50
C ALA A 472 0.64 70.64 21.89
N TRP A 473 1.12 69.43 22.22
CA TRP A 473 0.21 68.43 22.84
C TRP A 473 0.77 67.67 24.04
N ALA A 474 1.88 68.11 24.62
CA ALA A 474 2.37 67.58 25.90
C ALA A 474 2.07 68.57 27.05
N ARG A 475 0.89 68.45 27.68
CA ARG A 475 0.57 68.72 29.11
C ARG A 475 -0.94 68.98 29.31
N ARG A 476 -1.65 67.94 29.75
CA ARG A 476 -2.85 67.94 30.64
C ARG A 476 -3.16 66.47 30.89
N ALA A 477 -2.37 65.77 31.71
CA ALA A 477 -2.36 65.80 33.17
C ALA A 477 -3.76 65.57 33.79
N TYR A 478 -3.94 64.33 34.24
CA TYR A 478 -4.55 63.91 35.50
C TYR A 478 -6.01 64.26 35.83
N GLY A 479 -6.80 63.19 35.97
CA GLY A 479 -7.64 63.00 37.15
C GLY A 479 -9.15 63.16 36.95
N ALA A 480 -9.84 62.10 36.54
CA ALA A 480 -11.20 61.81 37.00
C ALA A 480 -11.60 60.37 36.62
N ARG A 481 -11.92 59.55 37.63
CA ARG A 481 -12.67 58.30 37.43
C ARG A 481 -14.12 58.68 37.15
N VAL A 482 -14.64 58.30 35.99
CA VAL A 482 -16.08 58.19 35.75
C VAL A 482 -16.32 56.89 34.99
N ARG A 483 -17.08 55.98 35.62
CA ARG A 483 -17.69 54.83 34.96
C ARG A 483 -18.81 55.38 34.08
N GLU A 484 -18.67 55.29 32.77
CA GLU A 484 -19.79 55.49 31.86
C GLU A 484 -19.69 54.58 30.64
N ARG A 485 -20.84 54.05 30.27
CA ARG A 485 -21.05 53.02 29.25
C ARG A 485 -20.58 53.55 27.90
N ILE A 486 -19.77 52.76 27.19
CA ILE A 486 -19.36 53.08 25.81
C ILE A 486 -20.55 52.77 24.88
N PRO A 487 -21.18 53.74 24.21
CA PRO A 487 -22.02 53.46 23.07
C PRO A 487 -21.10 53.06 21.90
N VAL A 488 -21.30 51.86 21.37
CA VAL A 488 -20.69 51.44 20.11
C VAL A 488 -21.33 52.26 19.00
N VAL A 489 -20.68 53.37 18.62
CA VAL A 489 -20.98 54.07 17.37
C VAL A 489 -20.41 53.23 16.24
N VAL A 490 -21.27 52.42 15.61
CA VAL A 490 -20.97 51.82 14.31
C VAL A 490 -20.99 52.95 13.27
N GLN A 491 -19.83 53.55 12.98
CA GLN A 491 -19.68 54.32 11.75
C GLN A 491 -19.71 53.37 10.56
N GLY A 492 -20.91 53.15 10.01
CA GLY A 492 -21.11 52.50 8.73
C GLY A 492 -20.57 53.37 7.58
N ARG A 493 -19.25 53.37 7.36
CA ARG A 493 -18.68 53.86 6.09
C ARG A 493 -18.94 52.82 5.00
N ARG A 494 -20.03 52.99 4.26
CA ARG A 494 -20.22 52.37 2.94
C ARG A 494 -19.16 52.94 2.00
N VAL A 495 -18.00 52.28 1.92
CA VAL A 495 -17.05 52.51 0.82
C VAL A 495 -17.72 52.02 -0.45
N ARG A 496 -18.19 52.93 -1.30
CA ARG A 496 -18.56 52.62 -2.69
C ARG A 496 -17.31 52.01 -3.34
N ARG A 497 -17.25 50.68 -3.47
CA ARG A 497 -16.23 49.99 -4.28
C ARG A 497 -16.32 50.57 -5.69
N SER A 498 -15.20 51.11 -6.18
CA SER A 498 -15.11 51.65 -7.54
C SER A 498 -15.53 50.58 -8.56
N PRO A 499 -16.15 50.95 -9.68
CA PRO A 499 -16.55 50.00 -10.72
C PRO A 499 -15.35 49.15 -11.21
N VAL A 500 -14.15 49.73 -11.18
CA VAL A 500 -12.87 49.07 -11.50
C VAL A 500 -12.56 47.90 -10.55
N ALA A 501 -12.76 48.07 -9.24
CA ALA A 501 -12.52 47.01 -8.26
C ALA A 501 -13.50 45.83 -8.43
N ARG A 502 -14.73 46.11 -8.88
CA ARG A 502 -15.73 45.08 -9.16
C ARG A 502 -15.36 44.28 -10.42
N VAL A 503 -14.94 44.96 -11.49
CA VAL A 503 -14.49 44.32 -12.74
C VAL A 503 -13.27 43.43 -12.50
N LEU A 504 -12.28 43.91 -11.74
CA LEU A 504 -11.09 43.13 -11.39
C LEU A 504 -11.43 41.89 -10.56
N TRP A 505 -12.35 42.02 -9.60
CA TRP A 505 -12.80 40.89 -8.79
C TRP A 505 -13.51 39.83 -9.63
N THR A 506 -14.46 40.25 -10.48
CA THR A 506 -15.15 39.31 -11.39
C THR A 506 -14.20 38.67 -12.39
N GLY A 507 -13.17 39.39 -12.87
CA GLY A 507 -12.15 38.83 -13.74
C GLY A 507 -11.29 37.78 -13.04
N ALA A 508 -10.90 38.02 -11.79
CA ALA A 508 -10.18 37.05 -10.98
C ALA A 508 -11.02 35.80 -10.70
N GLU A 509 -12.31 35.97 -10.38
CA GLU A 509 -13.25 34.87 -10.11
C GLU A 509 -13.48 34.00 -11.35
N LEU A 510 -13.62 34.61 -12.53
CA LEU A 510 -13.70 33.89 -13.81
C LEU A 510 -12.40 33.13 -14.12
N ALA A 511 -11.23 33.74 -13.89
CA ALA A 511 -9.95 33.09 -14.13
C ALA A 511 -9.72 31.89 -13.20
N VAL A 512 -10.10 32.01 -11.92
CA VAL A 512 -10.03 30.89 -10.96
C VAL A 512 -11.00 29.79 -11.35
N THR A 513 -12.24 30.14 -11.71
CA THR A 513 -13.25 29.16 -12.14
C THR A 513 -12.80 28.43 -13.40
N LEU A 514 -12.25 29.14 -14.39
CA LEU A 514 -11.68 28.54 -15.59
C LEU A 514 -10.50 27.62 -15.25
N GLY A 515 -9.62 28.04 -14.34
CA GLY A 515 -8.51 27.22 -13.86
C GLY A 515 -8.97 25.92 -13.19
N VAL A 516 -9.99 25.99 -12.33
CA VAL A 516 -10.59 24.81 -11.68
C VAL A 516 -11.26 23.89 -12.70
N VAL A 517 -11.99 24.43 -13.67
CA VAL A 517 -12.61 23.63 -14.74
C VAL A 517 -11.55 22.93 -15.59
N LEU A 518 -10.46 23.62 -15.96
CA LEU A 518 -9.35 23.00 -16.68
C LEU A 518 -8.66 21.92 -15.86
N LEU A 519 -8.47 22.13 -14.56
CA LEU A 519 -7.90 21.13 -13.66
C LEU A 519 -8.81 19.90 -13.53
N LEU A 520 -10.12 20.10 -13.35
CA LEU A 520 -11.11 19.02 -13.34
C LEU A 520 -11.14 18.28 -14.68
N LEU A 521 -11.00 18.98 -15.80
CA LEU A 521 -10.91 18.37 -17.13
C LEU A 521 -9.65 17.49 -17.25
N VAL A 522 -8.49 17.95 -16.76
CA VAL A 522 -7.26 17.14 -16.75
C VAL A 522 -7.41 15.90 -15.88
N VAL A 523 -7.98 16.03 -14.68
CA VAL A 523 -8.25 14.90 -13.77
C VAL A 523 -9.22 13.91 -14.44
N HIS A 524 -10.26 14.41 -15.08
CA HIS A 524 -11.21 13.58 -15.83
C HIS A 524 -10.51 12.81 -16.97
N GLN A 525 -9.68 13.50 -17.77
CA GLN A 525 -8.95 12.90 -18.90
C GLN A 525 -7.84 11.92 -18.50
N LEU A 526 -7.25 12.05 -17.31
CA LEU A 526 -6.17 11.17 -16.85
C LEU A 526 -6.64 10.03 -15.95
N TRP A 527 -7.74 10.23 -15.22
CA TRP A 527 -8.20 9.24 -14.24
C TRP A 527 -9.52 8.59 -14.65
N TRP A 528 -10.56 9.38 -14.93
CA TRP A 528 -11.89 8.85 -15.19
C TRP A 528 -11.99 8.10 -16.52
N THR A 529 -11.52 8.69 -17.61
CA THR A 529 -11.50 8.05 -18.94
C THR A 529 -10.63 6.79 -18.96
N ASN A 530 -9.51 6.81 -18.22
CA ASN A 530 -8.65 5.65 -18.04
C ASN A 530 -9.38 4.51 -17.32
N ARG A 531 -10.08 4.81 -16.23
CA ARG A 531 -10.87 3.83 -15.48
C ARG A 531 -11.98 3.22 -16.34
N GLN A 532 -12.74 4.06 -17.05
CA GLN A 532 -13.83 3.62 -17.92
C GLN A 532 -13.34 2.66 -19.02
N ALA A 533 -12.21 3.01 -19.68
CA ALA A 533 -11.62 2.18 -20.71
C ALA A 533 -11.06 0.84 -20.17
N TRP A 534 -10.52 0.82 -18.94
CA TRP A 534 -10.12 -0.43 -18.29
C TRP A 534 -11.29 -1.40 -18.08
N ASP A 535 -12.43 -0.87 -17.63
CA ASP A 535 -13.63 -1.69 -17.37
C ASP A 535 -14.21 -2.22 -18.69
N GLU A 536 -14.32 -1.37 -19.71
CA GLU A 536 -14.80 -1.78 -21.05
C GLU A 536 -13.88 -2.84 -21.69
N ALA A 537 -12.56 -2.68 -21.59
CA ALA A 537 -11.59 -3.64 -22.12
C ALA A 537 -11.67 -5.01 -21.43
N ARG A 538 -11.78 -5.05 -20.09
CA ARG A 538 -11.92 -6.29 -19.31
C ARG A 538 -13.22 -7.04 -19.62
N ASP A 539 -14.32 -6.30 -19.72
CA ASP A 539 -15.61 -6.86 -20.11
C ASP A 539 -15.57 -7.44 -21.52
N ARG A 540 -14.85 -6.80 -22.43
CA ARG A 540 -14.69 -7.31 -23.81
C ARG A 540 -13.83 -8.57 -23.86
N VAL A 541 -12.72 -8.64 -23.12
CA VAL A 541 -11.89 -9.86 -23.00
C VAL A 541 -12.73 -11.01 -22.47
N THR A 542 -13.45 -10.79 -21.37
CA THR A 542 -14.30 -11.82 -20.75
C THR A 542 -15.37 -12.34 -21.71
N ARG A 543 -15.99 -11.44 -22.51
CA ARG A 543 -16.97 -11.83 -23.52
C ARG A 543 -16.36 -12.64 -24.67
N LEU A 544 -15.17 -12.25 -25.17
CA LEU A 544 -14.47 -12.98 -26.22
C LEU A 544 -14.11 -14.40 -25.76
N GLU A 545 -13.58 -14.54 -24.54
CA GLU A 545 -13.23 -15.86 -23.99
C GLU A 545 -14.45 -16.76 -23.83
N ARG A 546 -15.56 -16.23 -23.29
CA ARG A 546 -16.83 -16.98 -23.22
C ARG A 546 -17.38 -17.36 -24.60
N GLN A 547 -17.21 -16.51 -25.61
CA GLN A 547 -17.66 -16.81 -26.98
C GLN A 547 -16.87 -17.97 -27.58
N TRP A 548 -15.55 -17.98 -27.38
CA TRP A 548 -14.69 -19.07 -27.83
C TRP A 548 -14.99 -20.38 -27.09
N ASP A 549 -15.25 -20.31 -25.79
CA ASP A 549 -15.61 -21.49 -24.99
C ASP A 549 -17.00 -22.06 -25.35
N THR A 550 -17.89 -21.25 -25.93
CA THR A 550 -19.25 -21.65 -26.35
C THR A 550 -19.39 -21.94 -27.85
N GLY A 551 -18.33 -21.77 -28.64
CA GLY A 551 -18.31 -22.04 -30.08
C GLY A 551 -19.15 -21.08 -30.94
N ARG A 552 -19.52 -19.89 -30.44
CA ARG A 552 -20.37 -18.93 -31.15
C ARG A 552 -19.51 -17.95 -31.98
N PRO A 553 -19.83 -17.67 -33.26
CA PRO A 553 -19.04 -16.74 -34.08
C PRO A 553 -19.09 -15.31 -33.51
N PRO A 554 -18.05 -14.47 -33.74
CA PRO A 554 -17.97 -13.13 -33.19
C PRO A 554 -19.06 -12.23 -33.79
N GLY A 555 -20.06 -11.86 -32.98
CA GLY A 555 -21.08 -10.87 -33.35
C GLY A 555 -20.60 -9.42 -33.11
N PRO A 556 -21.03 -8.45 -33.94
CA PRO A 556 -20.82 -7.04 -33.65
C PRO A 556 -21.51 -6.68 -32.33
N GLY A 557 -20.79 -6.01 -31.42
CA GLY A 557 -21.36 -5.52 -30.17
C GLY A 557 -22.33 -4.36 -30.39
N PRO A 558 -23.22 -4.07 -29.43
CA PRO A 558 -24.15 -2.95 -29.54
C PRO A 558 -23.36 -1.63 -29.40
N GLY A 559 -23.11 -0.94 -30.52
CA GLY A 559 -22.37 0.33 -30.50
C GLY A 559 -21.81 0.84 -31.83
N GLY A 560 -22.37 0.44 -32.97
CA GLY A 560 -22.13 1.05 -34.29
C GLY A 560 -23.42 1.66 -34.83
N ALA A 561 -23.38 2.95 -35.17
CA ALA A 561 -24.51 3.83 -35.49
C ALA A 561 -25.22 3.50 -36.85
N PRO A 562 -26.39 4.12 -37.14
CA PRO A 562 -27.34 3.69 -38.17
C PRO A 562 -27.04 4.26 -39.56
N GLY A 563 -27.45 3.55 -40.62
CA GLY A 563 -27.35 4.06 -41.99
C GLY A 563 -27.84 3.10 -43.07
N SER A 564 -29.12 3.26 -43.42
CA SER A 564 -29.73 3.23 -44.76
C SER A 564 -29.53 2.02 -45.68
N GLY A 565 -30.66 1.41 -46.08
CA GLY A 565 -30.77 0.66 -47.32
C GLY A 565 -31.89 -0.37 -47.33
N ASP A 566 -33.15 0.08 -47.36
CA ASP A 566 -34.28 -0.77 -47.77
C ASP A 566 -34.18 -1.08 -49.26
N GLY A 567 -34.43 -2.35 -49.61
CA GLY A 567 -34.62 -2.82 -50.97
C GLY A 567 -34.89 -4.33 -50.98
N PRO A 568 -36.11 -4.80 -51.31
CA PRO A 568 -36.41 -6.21 -51.38
C PRO A 568 -36.19 -6.74 -52.80
N VAL A 569 -35.44 -7.84 -52.97
CA VAL A 569 -35.46 -8.63 -54.23
C VAL A 569 -35.38 -10.13 -53.92
N ASP A 570 -36.50 -10.77 -54.23
CA ASP A 570 -36.78 -12.11 -54.76
C ASP A 570 -35.78 -13.28 -54.66
N GLY A 571 -36.38 -14.44 -54.40
CA GLY A 571 -35.70 -15.72 -54.21
C GLY A 571 -35.27 -16.46 -55.47
N ALA A 572 -34.50 -17.52 -55.24
CA ALA A 572 -34.29 -18.62 -56.17
C ALA A 572 -33.93 -19.91 -55.41
N ARG A 573 -34.37 -21.04 -55.99
CA ARG A 573 -34.34 -22.41 -55.49
C ARG A 573 -32.95 -23.08 -55.58
N THR A 574 -32.84 -24.16 -54.79
CA THR A 574 -31.83 -25.23 -54.60
C THR A 574 -31.15 -25.81 -55.87
N PRO A 575 -30.00 -26.52 -55.75
CA PRO A 575 -30.04 -27.99 -55.49
C PRO A 575 -28.95 -28.52 -54.50
N PRO A 576 -29.13 -29.74 -53.93
CA PRO A 576 -28.13 -30.37 -53.08
C PRO A 576 -27.21 -31.30 -53.88
N GLY A 577 -25.91 -31.30 -53.59
CA GLY A 577 -24.99 -32.32 -54.11
C GLY A 577 -23.53 -31.87 -54.21
N GLY A 578 -22.72 -32.28 -53.25
CA GLY A 578 -21.27 -32.14 -53.30
C GLY A 578 -20.61 -32.54 -51.98
N ALA A 579 -19.95 -33.68 -51.96
CA ALA A 579 -19.22 -34.21 -50.81
C ALA A 579 -18.21 -33.19 -50.24
N PRO A 580 -17.93 -33.18 -48.91
CA PRO A 580 -17.01 -32.21 -48.35
C PRO A 580 -15.57 -32.52 -48.78
N ALA A 581 -15.04 -31.68 -49.67
CA ALA A 581 -13.61 -31.58 -49.89
C ALA A 581 -12.93 -31.13 -48.58
N ARG A 582 -11.81 -31.77 -48.21
CA ARG A 582 -10.93 -31.36 -47.11
C ARG A 582 -10.70 -29.84 -47.16
N PRO A 583 -10.93 -29.09 -46.07
CA PRO A 583 -10.65 -27.67 -46.09
C PRO A 583 -9.14 -27.47 -46.16
N ALA A 584 -8.66 -26.99 -47.31
CA ALA A 584 -7.38 -26.32 -47.41
C ALA A 584 -7.34 -25.21 -46.34
N ALA A 585 -6.21 -25.10 -45.64
CA ALA A 585 -6.00 -24.11 -44.58
C ALA A 585 -6.37 -22.72 -45.10
N ARG A 586 -7.54 -22.22 -44.71
CA ARG A 586 -8.01 -20.88 -45.07
C ARG A 586 -7.09 -19.89 -44.37
N THR A 587 -6.39 -19.05 -45.14
CA THR A 587 -5.79 -17.84 -44.58
C THR A 587 -6.91 -17.06 -43.90
N PRO A 588 -6.82 -16.71 -42.60
CA PRO A 588 -7.90 -16.03 -41.91
C PRO A 588 -8.19 -14.70 -42.62
N ALA A 589 -9.41 -14.53 -43.15
CA ALA A 589 -9.85 -13.27 -43.71
C ALA A 589 -9.79 -12.18 -42.63
N ALA A 590 -9.36 -10.98 -42.99
CA ALA A 590 -9.24 -9.87 -42.04
C ALA A 590 -10.62 -9.55 -41.42
N PRO A 591 -10.72 -9.39 -40.08
CA PRO A 591 -11.97 -9.06 -39.42
C PRO A 591 -12.52 -7.69 -39.87
N PRO A 592 -13.83 -7.41 -39.71
CA PRO A 592 -14.41 -6.08 -39.93
C PRO A 592 -13.75 -4.99 -39.07
N PRO A 593 -13.56 -3.75 -39.59
CA PRO A 593 -13.03 -2.64 -38.80
C PRO A 593 -13.82 -2.38 -37.51
N GLY A 594 -13.12 -2.07 -36.42
CA GLY A 594 -13.69 -1.85 -35.09
C GLY A 594 -14.05 -3.11 -34.32
N LEU A 595 -14.07 -4.29 -34.96
CA LEU A 595 -14.41 -5.54 -34.28
C LEU A 595 -13.22 -6.04 -33.45
N ALA A 596 -13.43 -6.23 -32.15
CA ALA A 596 -12.49 -6.95 -31.28
C ALA A 596 -12.58 -8.46 -31.56
N TYR A 597 -11.44 -9.08 -31.91
CA TYR A 597 -11.38 -10.45 -32.42
C TYR A 597 -10.27 -11.32 -31.78
N ALA A 598 -9.37 -10.71 -31.01
CA ALA A 598 -8.28 -11.42 -30.33
C ALA A 598 -8.02 -10.79 -28.94
N VAL A 599 -7.20 -11.45 -28.12
CA VAL A 599 -6.77 -10.97 -26.81
C VAL A 599 -5.25 -10.96 -26.75
N LEU A 600 -4.68 -9.78 -26.50
CA LEU A 600 -3.25 -9.58 -26.29
C LEU A 600 -2.91 -9.75 -24.81
N ARG A 601 -1.88 -10.55 -24.52
CA ARG A 601 -1.36 -10.77 -23.17
C ARG A 601 0.15 -10.58 -23.13
N ILE A 602 0.61 -9.71 -22.23
CA ILE A 602 2.04 -9.46 -22.02
C ILE A 602 2.35 -9.65 -20.53
N PRO A 603 2.74 -10.86 -20.10
CA PRO A 603 2.89 -11.21 -18.68
C PRO A 603 3.85 -10.30 -17.91
N ARG A 604 4.97 -9.91 -18.54
CA ARG A 604 6.01 -9.09 -17.92
C ARG A 604 5.49 -7.76 -17.37
N ILE A 605 4.52 -7.16 -18.06
CA ILE A 605 3.95 -5.84 -17.75
C ILE A 605 2.47 -5.91 -17.36
N GLY A 606 1.93 -7.12 -17.17
CA GLY A 606 0.56 -7.33 -16.68
C GLY A 606 -0.54 -6.91 -17.67
N VAL A 607 -0.24 -6.81 -18.96
CA VAL A 607 -1.22 -6.38 -19.97
C VAL A 607 -2.11 -7.56 -20.34
N THR A 608 -3.42 -7.34 -20.30
CA THR A 608 -4.44 -8.18 -20.92
C THR A 608 -5.46 -7.24 -21.55
N ALA A 609 -5.46 -7.15 -22.88
CA ALA A 609 -6.27 -6.19 -23.62
C ALA A 609 -6.88 -6.84 -24.85
N PRO A 610 -8.12 -6.48 -25.24
CA PRO A 610 -8.70 -6.94 -26.49
C PRO A 610 -7.97 -6.30 -27.67
N VAL A 611 -7.78 -7.07 -28.73
CA VAL A 611 -7.26 -6.59 -30.02
C VAL A 611 -8.44 -6.44 -30.97
N ALA A 612 -8.60 -5.25 -31.54
CA ALA A 612 -9.61 -4.96 -32.54
C ALA A 612 -9.00 -4.55 -33.88
N GLN A 613 -9.74 -4.78 -34.96
CA GLN A 613 -9.28 -4.39 -36.29
C GLN A 613 -9.33 -2.87 -36.45
N GLY A 614 -8.23 -2.27 -36.88
CA GLY A 614 -8.14 -0.83 -37.11
C GLY A 614 -7.55 -0.05 -35.94
N ILE A 615 -7.11 1.17 -36.22
CA ILE A 615 -6.41 2.06 -35.27
C ILE A 615 -7.16 3.39 -35.05
N GLY A 616 -8.47 3.40 -35.30
CA GLY A 616 -9.32 4.57 -35.08
C GLY A 616 -9.41 4.91 -33.60
N LYS A 617 -9.33 6.20 -33.24
CA LYS A 617 -9.37 6.66 -31.84
C LYS A 617 -10.69 6.29 -31.16
N ALA A 618 -11.82 6.83 -31.62
CA ALA A 618 -13.12 6.61 -30.98
C ALA A 618 -13.65 5.17 -31.07
N ALA A 619 -13.35 4.46 -32.16
CA ALA A 619 -13.88 3.13 -32.41
C ALA A 619 -13.05 2.01 -31.75
N VAL A 620 -11.76 2.26 -31.47
CA VAL A 620 -10.82 1.23 -30.99
C VAL A 620 -9.98 1.74 -29.83
N LEU A 621 -9.07 2.69 -30.07
CA LEU A 621 -8.02 3.01 -29.09
C LEU A 621 -8.58 3.65 -27.81
N ASP A 622 -9.56 4.56 -27.92
CA ASP A 622 -10.16 5.27 -26.77
C ASP A 622 -11.09 4.38 -25.93
N ARG A 623 -11.37 3.15 -26.39
CA ARG A 623 -12.11 2.11 -25.63
C ARG A 623 -11.18 1.24 -24.79
N GLY A 624 -9.88 1.56 -24.75
CA GLY A 624 -8.86 0.74 -24.07
C GLY A 624 -8.44 -0.49 -24.84
N TYR A 625 -8.76 -0.56 -26.13
CA TYR A 625 -8.40 -1.70 -26.98
C TYR A 625 -7.04 -1.46 -27.62
N VAL A 626 -6.41 -2.56 -28.03
CA VAL A 626 -5.24 -2.54 -28.90
C VAL A 626 -5.71 -2.63 -30.35
N GLY A 627 -5.30 -1.67 -31.18
CA GLY A 627 -5.71 -1.61 -32.58
C GLY A 627 -4.74 -2.34 -33.49
N HIS A 628 -5.21 -3.27 -34.30
CA HIS A 628 -4.41 -3.88 -35.37
C HIS A 628 -4.34 -2.93 -36.57
N TYR A 629 -3.12 -2.68 -37.07
CA TYR A 629 -2.93 -1.85 -38.26
C TYR A 629 -3.59 -2.51 -39.47
N PRO A 630 -4.48 -1.81 -40.19
CA PRO A 630 -5.02 -2.35 -41.43
C PRO A 630 -3.91 -2.62 -42.44
N ARG A 631 -4.03 -3.72 -43.19
CA ARG A 631 -3.08 -4.19 -44.22
C ARG A 631 -1.77 -4.78 -43.70
N THR A 632 -1.62 -4.97 -42.39
CA THR A 632 -0.54 -5.81 -41.83
C THR A 632 -1.01 -7.25 -41.66
N ALA A 633 -0.08 -8.20 -41.50
CA ALA A 633 -0.39 -9.62 -41.42
C ALA A 633 -1.26 -9.95 -40.19
N GLN A 634 -2.03 -11.05 -40.26
CA GLN A 634 -2.82 -11.54 -39.13
C GLN A 634 -1.97 -12.38 -38.16
N PRO A 635 -2.36 -12.52 -36.88
CA PRO A 635 -1.66 -13.35 -35.90
C PRO A 635 -1.30 -14.74 -36.44
N GLY A 636 0.00 -15.08 -36.42
CA GLY A 636 0.52 -16.37 -36.84
C GLY A 636 0.91 -16.48 -38.32
N ALA A 637 0.53 -15.50 -39.16
CA ALA A 637 0.93 -15.47 -40.56
C ALA A 637 2.38 -14.96 -40.73
N THR A 638 3.04 -15.40 -41.80
CA THR A 638 4.31 -14.82 -42.24
C THR A 638 4.11 -13.35 -42.63
N GLY A 639 5.07 -12.49 -42.30
CA GLY A 639 4.96 -11.03 -42.41
C GLY A 639 4.98 -10.39 -41.03
N ASN A 640 4.30 -9.26 -40.85
CA ASN A 640 4.33 -8.51 -39.60
C ASN A 640 2.92 -8.18 -39.11
N VAL A 641 2.58 -8.61 -37.91
CA VAL A 641 1.34 -8.22 -37.22
C VAL A 641 1.63 -6.95 -36.45
N ALA A 642 1.12 -5.80 -36.89
CA ALA A 642 1.37 -4.55 -36.19
C ALA A 642 0.18 -4.13 -35.33
N LEU A 643 0.45 -3.71 -34.10
CA LEU A 643 -0.52 -3.32 -33.09
C LEU A 643 -0.19 -1.95 -32.51
N ALA A 644 -1.19 -1.07 -32.38
CA ALA A 644 -1.09 0.23 -31.74
C ALA A 644 -1.88 0.25 -30.42
N GLY A 645 -1.37 0.94 -29.42
CA GLY A 645 -2.06 1.13 -28.15
C GLY A 645 -1.66 2.44 -27.46
N HIS A 646 -2.58 3.00 -26.67
CA HIS A 646 -2.31 4.21 -25.89
C HIS A 646 -1.25 3.98 -24.81
N ARG A 647 -0.45 5.02 -24.54
CA ARG A 647 0.55 5.01 -23.47
C ARG A 647 0.09 5.65 -22.16
N ASN A 648 -0.81 6.64 -22.22
CA ASN A 648 -1.11 7.48 -21.06
C ASN A 648 -2.60 7.70 -20.80
N THR A 649 -3.47 7.36 -21.74
CA THR A 649 -4.92 7.60 -21.66
C THR A 649 -5.70 6.37 -22.10
N HIS A 650 -7.00 6.39 -21.81
CA HIS A 650 -7.98 5.36 -22.15
C HIS A 650 -7.45 3.92 -21.95
N GLY A 651 -7.17 3.55 -20.70
CA GLY A 651 -6.76 2.19 -20.32
C GLY A 651 -5.26 1.92 -20.51
N GLU A 652 -4.58 2.76 -21.30
CA GLU A 652 -3.12 2.82 -21.44
C GLU A 652 -2.39 1.46 -21.51
N PRO A 653 -2.82 0.53 -22.40
CA PRO A 653 -2.29 -0.84 -22.44
C PRO A 653 -0.78 -0.90 -22.68
N PHE A 654 -0.19 0.14 -23.29
CA PHE A 654 1.25 0.20 -23.58
C PHE A 654 2.00 1.23 -22.72
N ARG A 655 1.47 1.63 -21.55
CA ARG A 655 2.15 2.56 -20.62
C ARG A 655 3.60 2.15 -20.34
N HIS A 656 3.78 0.88 -20.01
CA HIS A 656 5.04 0.31 -19.54
C HIS A 656 5.76 -0.55 -20.58
N LEU A 657 5.52 -0.28 -21.87
CA LEU A 657 6.15 -1.03 -22.95
C LEU A 657 7.70 -0.93 -22.90
N ASP A 658 8.23 0.15 -22.33
CA ASP A 658 9.65 0.42 -22.05
C ASP A 658 10.29 -0.56 -21.07
N ARG A 659 9.50 -1.29 -20.28
CA ARG A 659 10.00 -2.30 -19.34
C ARG A 659 10.24 -3.67 -19.95
N LEU A 660 9.81 -3.89 -21.20
CA LEU A 660 10.08 -5.12 -21.94
C LEU A 660 11.58 -5.25 -22.23
N ARG A 661 12.02 -6.50 -22.35
CA ARG A 661 13.40 -6.86 -22.64
C ARG A 661 13.41 -7.93 -23.74
N PRO A 662 14.49 -8.03 -24.53
CA PRO A 662 14.69 -9.17 -25.41
C PRO A 662 14.55 -10.49 -24.63
N GLY A 663 13.76 -11.43 -25.15
CA GLY A 663 13.41 -12.68 -24.50
C GLY A 663 12.03 -12.70 -23.83
N ASP A 664 11.43 -11.55 -23.54
CA ASP A 664 10.08 -11.50 -22.96
C ASP A 664 9.02 -12.00 -23.96
N THR A 665 7.99 -12.68 -23.44
CA THR A 665 6.92 -13.26 -24.26
C THR A 665 5.74 -12.31 -24.45
N VAL A 666 5.19 -12.27 -25.65
CA VAL A 666 3.93 -11.60 -26.00
C VAL A 666 3.00 -12.63 -26.62
N ARG A 667 1.78 -12.75 -26.10
CA ARG A 667 0.82 -13.76 -26.54
C ARG A 667 -0.42 -13.12 -27.16
N ILE A 668 -0.86 -13.64 -28.30
CA ILE A 668 -2.12 -13.26 -28.93
C ILE A 668 -2.99 -14.51 -28.98
N ASP A 669 -4.12 -14.47 -28.27
CA ASP A 669 -5.13 -15.53 -28.27
C ASP A 669 -6.24 -15.14 -29.26
N THR A 670 -6.57 -16.01 -30.22
CA THR A 670 -7.73 -15.88 -31.11
C THR A 670 -8.74 -17.00 -30.82
N ALA A 671 -9.83 -17.06 -31.59
CA ALA A 671 -10.80 -18.17 -31.53
C ALA A 671 -10.14 -19.52 -31.82
N ASP A 672 -9.24 -19.57 -32.82
CA ASP A 672 -8.73 -20.81 -33.39
C ASP A 672 -7.40 -21.26 -32.76
N ALA A 673 -6.58 -20.30 -32.31
CA ALA A 673 -5.23 -20.60 -31.86
C ALA A 673 -4.64 -19.53 -30.91
N ARG A 674 -3.57 -19.93 -30.25
CA ARG A 674 -2.73 -19.12 -29.38
C ARG A 674 -1.36 -18.97 -30.02
N TYR A 675 -0.96 -17.73 -30.25
CA TYR A 675 0.32 -17.37 -30.86
C TYR A 675 1.25 -16.76 -29.81
N THR A 676 2.42 -17.34 -29.61
CA THR A 676 3.44 -16.82 -28.67
C THR A 676 4.61 -16.25 -29.44
N TYR A 677 4.85 -14.96 -29.25
CA TYR A 677 5.98 -14.20 -29.81
C TYR A 677 7.01 -13.93 -28.70
N VAL A 678 8.27 -13.81 -29.09
CA VAL A 678 9.37 -13.43 -28.17
C VAL A 678 10.02 -12.14 -28.65
N VAL A 679 10.12 -11.16 -27.74
CA VAL A 679 10.70 -9.84 -28.01
C VAL A 679 12.16 -9.98 -28.42
N ARG A 680 12.56 -9.25 -29.47
CA ARG A 680 13.92 -9.26 -30.03
C ARG A 680 14.57 -7.90 -30.01
N GLN A 681 13.86 -6.87 -30.47
CA GLN A 681 14.39 -5.51 -30.59
C GLN A 681 13.41 -4.50 -30.02
N ILE A 682 13.95 -3.42 -29.43
CA ILE A 682 13.18 -2.33 -28.86
C ILE A 682 13.80 -1.03 -29.36
N LEU A 683 13.02 -0.26 -30.12
CA LEU A 683 13.37 1.06 -30.59
C LEU A 683 12.71 2.09 -29.66
N PRO A 684 13.47 2.70 -28.72
CA PRO A 684 12.89 3.55 -27.68
C PRO A 684 12.24 4.84 -28.23
N ARG A 685 12.68 5.29 -29.41
CA ARG A 685 12.20 6.50 -30.05
C ARG A 685 12.39 6.46 -31.57
N THR A 686 11.34 6.75 -32.32
CA THR A 686 11.34 7.05 -33.76
C THR A 686 10.33 8.16 -34.07
N THR A 687 10.36 8.73 -35.28
CA THR A 687 9.39 9.75 -35.70
C THR A 687 8.02 9.11 -35.97
N PRO A 688 6.90 9.83 -35.81
CA PRO A 688 5.56 9.30 -36.14
C PRO A 688 5.38 8.93 -37.62
N GLY A 689 6.21 9.47 -38.51
CA GLY A 689 6.18 9.20 -39.95
C GLY A 689 7.01 7.98 -40.39
N ASP A 690 7.72 7.31 -39.47
CA ASP A 690 8.50 6.11 -39.77
C ASP A 690 7.58 4.90 -39.98
N GLY A 691 6.93 4.84 -41.14
CA GLY A 691 6.02 3.75 -41.51
C GLY A 691 6.71 2.41 -41.77
N THR A 692 8.02 2.40 -41.96
CA THR A 692 8.79 1.17 -42.21
C THR A 692 8.82 0.22 -41.03
N VAL A 693 8.55 0.72 -39.82
CA VAL A 693 8.55 -0.09 -38.60
C VAL A 693 7.45 -1.15 -38.56
N ILE A 694 6.40 -0.99 -39.37
CA ILE A 694 5.29 -1.93 -39.52
C ILE A 694 5.30 -2.68 -40.87
N ALA A 695 6.39 -2.58 -41.65
CA ALA A 695 6.54 -3.33 -42.89
C ALA A 695 6.62 -4.85 -42.65
N ASP A 696 6.35 -5.67 -43.68
CA ASP A 696 6.36 -7.14 -43.59
C ASP A 696 7.68 -7.69 -43.03
N VAL A 697 8.81 -7.09 -43.42
CA VAL A 697 10.10 -7.26 -42.76
C VAL A 697 10.41 -5.94 -42.03
N PRO A 698 10.15 -5.85 -40.72
CA PRO A 698 10.18 -4.59 -40.01
C PRO A 698 11.59 -4.00 -39.92
N HIS A 699 11.69 -2.70 -40.19
CA HIS A 699 12.93 -1.93 -40.06
C HIS A 699 12.61 -0.45 -39.81
N SER A 700 13.57 0.29 -39.26
CA SER A 700 13.45 1.74 -39.12
C SER A 700 14.33 2.45 -40.14
N THR A 701 13.72 3.27 -40.99
CA THR A 701 14.44 4.15 -41.92
C THR A 701 15.15 5.29 -41.19
N THR A 702 14.59 5.74 -40.07
CA THR A 702 15.18 6.80 -39.23
C THR A 702 16.33 6.27 -38.36
N HIS A 703 16.30 4.99 -38.00
CA HIS A 703 17.33 4.32 -37.22
C HIS A 703 17.77 3.00 -37.90
N PRO A 704 18.64 3.06 -38.94
CA PRO A 704 18.98 1.90 -39.78
C PRO A 704 19.57 0.70 -39.05
N ALA A 705 20.14 0.90 -37.85
CA ALA A 705 20.64 -0.18 -37.00
C ALA A 705 19.52 -1.12 -36.47
N TYR A 706 18.27 -0.64 -36.44
CA TYR A 706 17.11 -1.39 -35.98
C TYR A 706 16.36 -1.94 -37.17
N ARG A 707 16.75 -3.15 -37.59
CA ARG A 707 16.14 -3.83 -38.74
C ARG A 707 16.23 -5.35 -38.62
N PHE A 708 15.25 -6.01 -39.23
CA PHE A 708 15.34 -7.39 -39.66
C PHE A 708 15.65 -7.45 -41.16
N THR A 709 16.26 -8.55 -41.60
CA THR A 709 16.69 -8.73 -43.00
C THR A 709 16.07 -9.95 -43.67
N ALA A 710 15.52 -10.89 -42.89
CA ALA A 710 14.92 -12.11 -43.39
C ALA A 710 13.38 -12.08 -43.21
N PRO A 711 12.60 -12.68 -44.12
CA PRO A 711 11.18 -12.95 -43.88
C PRO A 711 10.97 -13.89 -42.68
N ASP A 712 10.02 -13.57 -41.81
CA ASP A 712 9.59 -14.38 -40.66
C ASP A 712 8.17 -13.96 -40.26
N ALA A 713 7.62 -14.52 -39.18
CA ALA A 713 6.37 -14.06 -38.56
C ALA A 713 6.67 -13.10 -37.39
N TYR A 714 6.61 -11.80 -37.69
CA TYR A 714 6.88 -10.71 -36.76
C TYR A 714 5.63 -10.19 -36.07
N LEU A 715 5.83 -9.59 -34.90
CA LEU A 715 4.86 -8.78 -34.18
C LEU A 715 5.49 -7.43 -33.87
N THR A 716 4.80 -6.35 -34.21
CA THR A 716 5.19 -4.97 -33.90
C THR A 716 4.21 -4.35 -32.93
N LEU A 717 4.70 -3.78 -31.82
CA LEU A 717 3.90 -3.00 -30.88
C LEU A 717 4.34 -1.54 -30.95
N THR A 718 3.41 -0.61 -31.20
CA THR A 718 3.70 0.83 -31.32
C THR A 718 2.92 1.65 -30.29
N THR A 719 3.58 2.67 -29.73
CA THR A 719 2.93 3.62 -28.81
C THR A 719 3.62 4.99 -28.83
N CYS A 720 3.01 6.01 -28.21
CA CYS A 720 3.56 7.36 -28.11
C CYS A 720 4.76 7.44 -27.14
N THR A 721 5.71 8.35 -27.38
CA THR A 721 6.83 8.58 -26.45
C THR A 721 7.37 10.01 -26.56
N PRO A 722 7.94 10.61 -25.50
CA PRO A 722 7.91 10.17 -24.09
C PRO A 722 6.50 10.19 -23.47
N GLU A 723 6.37 9.81 -22.19
CA GLU A 723 5.08 9.81 -21.50
C GLU A 723 4.41 11.20 -21.53
N PHE A 724 3.08 11.22 -21.61
CA PHE A 724 2.22 12.41 -21.65
C PHE A 724 2.41 13.30 -22.89
N THR A 725 3.11 12.80 -23.92
CA THR A 725 3.26 13.46 -25.21
C THR A 725 3.06 12.47 -26.36
N SER A 726 2.83 13.01 -27.56
CA SER A 726 2.72 12.26 -28.82
C SER A 726 3.79 12.63 -29.84
N THR A 727 4.87 13.32 -29.41
CA THR A 727 5.94 13.81 -30.30
C THR A 727 6.64 12.69 -31.08
N TYR A 728 6.92 11.57 -30.43
CA TYR A 728 7.62 10.43 -31.03
C TYR A 728 6.83 9.13 -30.86
N ARG A 729 7.35 8.05 -31.44
CA ARG A 729 6.85 6.69 -31.25
C ARG A 729 7.91 5.80 -30.63
N MET A 730 7.47 4.90 -29.76
CA MET A 730 8.26 3.77 -29.29
C MET A 730 7.77 2.52 -30.03
N VAL A 731 8.71 1.65 -30.42
CA VAL A 731 8.40 0.42 -31.16
C VAL A 731 9.07 -0.78 -30.50
N VAL A 732 8.34 -1.88 -30.36
CA VAL A 732 8.86 -3.18 -29.92
C VAL A 732 8.59 -4.22 -30.99
N TRP A 733 9.61 -4.99 -31.36
CA TRP A 733 9.49 -6.10 -32.28
C TRP A 733 9.70 -7.43 -31.57
N ALA A 734 8.83 -8.38 -31.89
CA ALA A 734 8.87 -9.76 -31.43
C ALA A 734 8.75 -10.72 -32.61
N VAL A 735 9.21 -11.96 -32.42
CA VAL A 735 9.21 -13.01 -33.46
C VAL A 735 8.41 -14.21 -32.95
N LEU A 736 7.56 -14.79 -33.79
CA LEU A 736 6.76 -15.97 -33.45
C LEU A 736 7.65 -17.13 -33.01
N ARG A 737 7.23 -17.84 -31.96
CA ARG A 737 7.94 -19.01 -31.44
C ARG A 737 7.10 -20.27 -31.43
N SER A 738 5.82 -20.15 -31.13
CA SER A 738 4.92 -21.31 -31.08
C SER A 738 3.49 -20.90 -31.39
N THR A 739 2.80 -21.79 -32.09
CA THR A 739 1.37 -21.76 -32.34
C THR A 739 0.75 -22.97 -31.70
N GLN A 740 -0.27 -22.76 -30.86
CA GLN A 740 -1.04 -23.81 -30.22
C GLN A 740 -2.49 -23.66 -30.65
N SER A 741 -3.03 -24.63 -31.39
CA SER A 741 -4.47 -24.69 -31.70
C SER A 741 -5.28 -24.80 -30.42
N ARG A 742 -6.43 -24.12 -30.38
CA ARG A 742 -7.30 -24.08 -29.20
C ARG A 742 -8.28 -25.23 -29.18
#